data_AF-A0A8H3VY88-F1
#
_entry.id   AF-A0A8H3VY88-F1
#
_cell.length_a   1.000
_cell.length_b   1.000
_cell.length_c   1.000
_cell.angle_alpha   90.00
_cell.angle_beta   90.00
_cell.angle_gamma   90.00
#
_symmetry.space_group_name_H-M   'P 1'
#
loop_
_entity.id
_entity.type
_entity.pdbx_description
1 polymer ?
#
loop_
_entity_poly.entity_id
_entity_poly.type
_entity_poly.pdbx_seq_one_letter_code
_entity_poly.pdbx_strand_id
1 'polypeptide(L)'
;MRYTISGAAALLGLAGSASAQLRASAYTDPQTGIDFQRYKPDAYPYSFGIAVPETTGTDFIGQMVVPISTKGNWGAVSLKGGMLNGLLFVAWADGEDIVTSFRMGSAYSNPDVYTKTEVKATPIANGTFVNSTHFSYTFLCSNCVDSTATTLAGESPILGWAFSDTSPTTPSDPASALNYHSAGFGQFGLDIASAKSAKFEEWSKYAKEVETTPVPGNGTTTPVPGNSTTPITTSNSTYDVIVVGGGPAGIIAAERIAESGASVLLIERGPANTVPLGSDLALPWNDTLTPYDIPALGSSMTSLSGISMCSDTASTAGCLLGGSSSINGLNFIHPPEHDFQRWPKGWNWADMSAAAERLYERNPGTTEPSDDKKYYDDLTYRVLSGLLSGKGWKEVDSIESPNEKQAVFSRPSWSIKDNLRAGPARTYMPFAQQLPNFTLKLETKVIQVERTGSTITGVLTQAADGSKQIIKVNQGGKVVLAAGAMSSPRILWNSGIGKSDALAIVKQGAASTGVTLPAEADWIDLPVGHHLQDHAQVMLQFNSQTNFTAYGFNAIASSPVTSDLALYKEGSGPITQAAQRMHLWTSAEGADGRTRYLQGTASAMQNGIITVRTFLTHGTSTLGELGISASGNTVLNTKPWLIDTEDRKAMSDFVQYWLDLTSGSNSTLSYVTPGATPEDIISTKMISGDHWVGSAKMGTDDGRSGNGTAVVDLDTKVYGTDNLFVVDASIHPDLPTGNTQAIIMITAEHAAEKIAAFKVSGSSSGGSNSTTTPAPVNCKRSEKRAARQAMRFRRHVHLHKN
;
A
#
# COMPACT_ATOMS: atom_id res chain seq x y z
N MET A 1 -16.16 -26.34 -15.72
CA MET A 1 -15.16 -26.67 -14.69
C MET A 1 -13.89 -25.91 -15.01
N ARG A 2 -13.66 -24.76 -14.35
CA ARG A 2 -12.46 -23.92 -14.48
C ARG A 2 -11.92 -23.79 -13.06
N TYR A 3 -10.74 -24.33 -12.80
CA TYR A 3 -10.08 -24.25 -11.50
C TYR A 3 -9.31 -22.93 -11.40
N THR A 4 -9.57 -22.20 -10.33
CA THR A 4 -8.92 -20.94 -9.93
C THR A 4 -7.79 -21.25 -8.95
N ILE A 5 -6.55 -20.87 -9.29
CA ILE A 5 -5.42 -20.83 -8.35
C ILE A 5 -5.03 -19.35 -8.21
N SER A 6 -5.13 -18.81 -6.99
CA SER A 6 -4.58 -17.52 -6.61
C SER A 6 -4.26 -17.53 -5.12
N GLY A 7 -3.07 -17.05 -4.77
CA GLY A 7 -2.70 -16.68 -3.40
C GLY A 7 -1.72 -17.61 -2.68
N ALA A 8 -0.50 -17.81 -3.18
CA ALA A 8 0.66 -18.19 -2.36
C ALA A 8 1.97 -17.99 -3.14
N ALA A 9 2.63 -16.85 -2.95
CA ALA A 9 4.06 -16.73 -3.24
C ALA A 9 4.84 -17.16 -1.98
N ALA A 10 4.89 -18.47 -1.70
CA ALA A 10 5.87 -19.08 -0.79
C ALA A 10 5.90 -20.61 -0.95
N LEU A 11 6.90 -21.12 -1.68
CA LEU A 11 7.48 -22.48 -1.67
C LEU A 11 6.49 -23.67 -1.67
N LEU A 12 6.24 -24.22 -2.87
CA LEU A 12 5.60 -25.54 -3.07
C LEU A 12 6.67 -26.65 -3.12
N GLY A 13 6.75 -27.46 -2.06
CA GLY A 13 7.31 -28.81 -2.11
C GLY A 13 6.27 -29.78 -2.69
N LEU A 14 6.69 -30.58 -3.68
CA LEU A 14 5.87 -31.44 -4.54
C LEU A 14 5.28 -32.68 -3.84
N ALA A 15 4.07 -33.09 -4.23
CA ALA A 15 3.67 -34.50 -4.35
C ALA A 15 2.70 -34.69 -5.53
N GLY A 16 2.88 -35.79 -6.27
CA GLY A 16 2.52 -35.94 -7.68
C GLY A 16 1.03 -35.90 -8.02
N SER A 17 0.76 -35.36 -9.22
CA SER A 17 -0.44 -35.44 -10.10
C SER A 17 -1.17 -34.14 -10.43
N ALA A 18 -0.84 -32.99 -9.79
CA ALA A 18 -1.25 -31.64 -10.23
C ALA A 18 -0.10 -30.83 -10.88
N SER A 19 1.08 -31.42 -11.04
CA SER A 19 2.36 -30.74 -11.30
C SER A 19 2.66 -30.39 -12.77
N ALA A 20 1.81 -30.76 -13.72
CA ALA A 20 2.02 -30.41 -15.14
C ALA A 20 1.68 -28.94 -15.45
N GLN A 21 0.80 -28.31 -14.68
CA GLN A 21 0.15 -27.03 -15.04
C GLN A 21 0.95 -25.77 -14.62
N LEU A 22 2.04 -25.95 -13.88
CA LEU A 22 2.95 -24.87 -13.44
C LEU A 22 4.36 -25.02 -14.04
N ARG A 23 4.48 -25.73 -15.17
CA ARG A 23 5.76 -25.95 -15.84
C ARG A 23 5.74 -25.42 -17.26
N ALA A 24 6.89 -24.97 -17.73
CA ALA A 24 7.10 -24.69 -19.14
C ALA A 24 7.02 -26.00 -19.97
N SER A 25 6.65 -25.88 -21.24
CA SER A 25 6.57 -26.98 -22.19
C SER A 25 7.25 -26.61 -23.51
N ALA A 26 7.67 -27.61 -24.27
CA ALA A 26 8.28 -27.40 -25.59
C ALA A 26 7.37 -26.59 -26.52
N TYR A 27 7.94 -25.59 -27.19
CA TYR A 27 7.27 -24.73 -28.14
C TYR A 27 8.25 -24.28 -29.22
N THR A 28 7.94 -24.54 -30.49
CA THR A 28 8.68 -23.98 -31.62
C THR A 28 7.98 -22.71 -32.08
N ASP A 29 8.69 -21.59 -32.09
CA ASP A 29 8.15 -20.34 -32.58
C ASP A 29 8.05 -20.36 -34.11
N PRO A 30 6.84 -20.19 -34.69
CA PRO A 30 6.66 -20.35 -36.13
C PRO A 30 7.26 -19.20 -36.95
N GLN A 31 7.57 -18.04 -36.34
CA GLN A 31 8.15 -16.91 -37.07
C GLN A 31 9.68 -16.98 -37.12
N THR A 32 10.31 -17.35 -36.01
CA THR A 32 11.78 -17.44 -35.92
C THR A 32 12.33 -18.84 -36.16
N GLY A 33 11.52 -19.89 -35.99
CA GLY A 33 11.96 -21.28 -36.01
C GLY A 33 12.75 -21.71 -34.77
N ILE A 34 12.77 -20.90 -33.71
CA ILE A 34 13.50 -21.18 -32.47
C ILE A 34 12.67 -22.11 -31.58
N ASP A 35 13.32 -23.15 -31.04
CA ASP A 35 12.70 -24.03 -30.06
C ASP A 35 12.93 -23.49 -28.64
N PHE A 36 11.83 -23.29 -27.91
CA PHE A 36 11.79 -22.78 -26.54
C PHE A 36 11.20 -23.82 -25.58
N GLN A 37 11.57 -23.70 -24.30
CA GLN A 37 10.65 -24.06 -23.22
C GLN A 37 9.78 -22.87 -22.89
N ARG A 38 8.48 -22.96 -23.18
CA ARG A 38 7.51 -21.87 -23.02
C ARG A 38 6.52 -22.16 -21.91
N TYR A 39 6.37 -21.19 -21.01
CA TYR A 39 5.29 -21.15 -20.05
C TYR A 39 4.16 -20.23 -20.56
N LYS A 40 2.93 -20.75 -20.54
CA LYS A 40 1.70 -20.03 -20.88
C LYS A 40 0.60 -20.42 -19.88
N PRO A 41 0.26 -19.57 -18.89
CA PRO A 41 -0.80 -19.88 -17.95
C PRO A 41 -2.17 -19.92 -18.64
N ASP A 42 -2.99 -20.95 -18.39
CA ASP A 42 -4.31 -21.10 -19.01
C ASP A 42 -5.26 -19.93 -18.71
N ALA A 43 -5.12 -19.33 -17.53
CA ALA A 43 -5.97 -18.24 -17.06
C ALA A 43 -5.61 -16.87 -17.64
N TYR A 44 -4.42 -16.71 -18.25
CA TYR A 44 -3.92 -15.40 -18.65
C TYR A 44 -3.29 -15.43 -20.05
N PRO A 45 -3.57 -14.44 -20.91
CA PRO A 45 -3.03 -14.40 -22.27
C PRO A 45 -1.56 -13.93 -22.36
N TYR A 46 -0.74 -14.26 -21.35
CA TYR A 46 0.69 -14.00 -21.28
C TYR A 46 1.50 -15.25 -21.64
N SER A 47 2.72 -15.10 -22.13
CA SER A 47 3.69 -16.21 -22.11
C SER A 47 5.14 -15.77 -22.13
N PHE A 48 6.00 -16.61 -21.57
CA PHE A 48 7.44 -16.46 -21.66
C PHE A 48 8.09 -17.77 -22.14
N GLY A 49 8.91 -17.68 -23.18
CA GLY A 49 9.75 -18.76 -23.71
C GLY A 49 11.22 -18.51 -23.43
N ILE A 50 11.98 -19.57 -23.15
CA ILE A 50 13.42 -19.49 -22.94
C ILE A 50 14.15 -20.65 -23.63
N ALA A 51 15.27 -20.32 -24.26
CA ALA A 51 16.25 -21.24 -24.83
C ALA A 51 17.65 -20.88 -24.30
N VAL A 52 18.44 -21.89 -23.93
CA VAL A 52 19.77 -21.73 -23.34
C VAL A 52 20.81 -22.57 -24.10
N PRO A 53 22.12 -22.22 -24.04
CA PRO A 53 23.17 -23.07 -24.61
C PRO A 53 23.30 -24.40 -23.87
N GLU A 54 23.85 -25.43 -24.52
CA GLU A 54 24.07 -26.77 -23.91
C GLU A 54 24.91 -26.70 -22.63
N THR A 55 25.93 -25.83 -22.65
CA THR A 55 26.66 -25.41 -21.47
C THR A 55 26.15 -24.05 -21.04
N THR A 56 25.37 -24.01 -19.95
CA THR A 56 24.76 -22.79 -19.44
C THR A 56 25.85 -21.77 -19.09
N GLY A 57 25.91 -20.71 -19.89
CA GLY A 57 26.78 -19.56 -19.66
C GLY A 57 25.99 -18.39 -19.06
N THR A 58 26.34 -17.18 -19.47
CA THR A 58 25.71 -15.94 -19.00
C THR A 58 24.51 -15.50 -19.84
N ASP A 59 24.23 -16.19 -20.94
CA ASP A 59 23.34 -15.73 -22.02
C ASP A 59 22.15 -16.69 -22.22
N PHE A 60 21.01 -16.15 -22.66
CA PHE A 60 19.85 -16.93 -23.09
C PHE A 60 19.06 -16.19 -24.18
N ILE A 61 18.20 -16.90 -24.92
CA ILE A 61 17.23 -16.29 -25.84
C ILE A 61 15.86 -16.38 -25.18
N GLY A 62 15.21 -15.22 -25.02
CA GLY A 62 13.87 -15.10 -24.45
C GLY A 62 12.84 -14.74 -25.53
N GLN A 63 11.60 -15.18 -25.34
CA GLN A 63 10.45 -14.67 -26.07
C GLN A 63 9.36 -14.28 -25.07
N MET A 64 8.94 -13.02 -25.08
CA MET A 64 7.82 -12.54 -24.29
C MET A 64 6.64 -12.21 -25.20
N VAL A 65 5.46 -12.75 -24.91
CA VAL A 65 4.22 -12.41 -25.63
C VAL A 65 3.20 -11.88 -24.62
N VAL A 66 2.73 -10.66 -24.84
CA VAL A 66 1.89 -9.93 -23.88
C VAL A 66 0.67 -9.34 -24.60
N PRO A 67 -0.54 -9.50 -24.06
CA PRO A 67 -1.77 -9.01 -24.69
C PRO A 67 -1.79 -7.48 -24.68
N ILE A 68 -2.36 -6.86 -25.72
CA ILE A 68 -2.62 -5.41 -25.77
C ILE A 68 -4.08 -5.15 -25.43
N SER A 69 -4.32 -4.25 -24.49
CA SER A 69 -5.66 -3.76 -24.13
C SER A 69 -5.88 -2.35 -24.69
N THR A 70 -7.09 -1.82 -24.55
CA THR A 70 -7.39 -0.41 -24.89
C THR A 70 -6.62 0.60 -24.04
N LYS A 71 -6.13 0.19 -22.86
CA LYS A 71 -5.30 1.01 -21.95
C LYS A 71 -3.80 0.77 -22.17
N GLY A 72 -3.43 -0.02 -23.18
CA GLY A 72 -2.04 -0.43 -23.45
C GLY A 72 -1.66 -1.71 -22.72
N ASN A 73 -0.38 -1.87 -22.36
CA ASN A 73 0.13 -3.03 -21.63
C ASN A 73 1.56 -2.86 -21.09
N TRP A 74 1.98 -3.81 -20.25
CA TRP A 74 3.39 -4.18 -20.07
C TRP A 74 3.47 -5.61 -19.54
N GLY A 75 4.57 -6.32 -19.81
CA GLY A 75 4.85 -7.64 -19.25
C GLY A 75 6.27 -7.76 -18.73
N ALA A 76 6.48 -8.67 -17.79
CA ALA A 76 7.77 -8.91 -17.16
C ALA A 76 8.04 -10.39 -16.89
N VAL A 77 9.31 -10.73 -16.79
CA VAL A 77 9.82 -11.98 -16.24
C VAL A 77 10.80 -11.68 -15.11
N SER A 78 10.70 -12.42 -14.01
CA SER A 78 11.74 -12.47 -12.96
C SER A 78 12.62 -13.68 -13.18
N LEU A 79 13.93 -13.46 -13.30
CA LEU A 79 14.90 -14.53 -13.48
C LEU A 79 15.28 -15.27 -12.19
N LYS A 80 14.66 -14.88 -11.05
CA LYS A 80 14.88 -15.46 -9.71
C LYS A 80 13.60 -16.01 -9.08
N GLY A 81 12.49 -16.02 -9.82
CA GLY A 81 11.18 -16.40 -9.30
C GLY A 81 10.47 -15.25 -8.60
N GLY A 82 11.01 -14.76 -7.48
CA GLY A 82 10.44 -13.63 -6.74
C GLY A 82 10.76 -12.28 -7.38
N MET A 83 9.97 -11.24 -7.08
CA MET A 83 10.25 -9.87 -7.52
C MET A 83 11.52 -9.28 -6.87
N LEU A 84 11.80 -9.67 -5.63
CA LEU A 84 12.86 -9.07 -4.82
C LEU A 84 14.24 -9.64 -5.17
N ASN A 85 15.23 -8.74 -5.28
CA ASN A 85 16.65 -9.03 -5.47
C ASN A 85 16.93 -9.97 -6.65
N GLY A 86 16.06 -9.97 -7.66
CA GLY A 86 16.19 -10.74 -8.89
C GLY A 86 16.21 -9.81 -10.10
N LEU A 87 16.99 -10.16 -11.12
CA LEU A 87 16.99 -9.42 -12.38
C LEU A 87 15.62 -9.58 -13.04
N LEU A 88 14.95 -8.46 -13.25
CA LEU A 88 13.66 -8.39 -13.93
C LEU A 88 13.88 -7.88 -15.34
N PHE A 89 13.28 -8.53 -16.33
CA PHE A 89 13.20 -8.02 -17.69
C PHE A 89 11.76 -7.64 -17.99
N VAL A 90 11.54 -6.39 -18.40
CA VAL A 90 10.23 -5.80 -18.64
C VAL A 90 10.16 -5.28 -20.07
N ALA A 91 9.02 -5.47 -20.72
CA ALA A 91 8.74 -4.96 -22.07
C ALA A 91 7.30 -4.44 -22.19
N TRP A 92 7.09 -3.44 -23.04
CA TRP A 92 5.76 -2.93 -23.39
C TRP A 92 5.72 -2.33 -24.78
N ALA A 93 4.52 -2.21 -25.35
CA ALA A 93 4.32 -1.54 -26.61
C ALA A 93 4.21 -0.01 -26.42
N ASP A 94 4.87 0.73 -27.32
CA ASP A 94 4.68 2.17 -27.51
C ASP A 94 4.40 2.42 -29.00
N GLY A 95 3.11 2.49 -29.36
CA GLY A 95 2.68 2.47 -30.76
C GLY A 95 3.05 1.14 -31.44
N GLU A 96 3.87 1.20 -32.49
CA GLU A 96 4.38 0.02 -33.21
C GLU A 96 5.73 -0.47 -32.66
N ASP A 97 6.35 0.29 -31.76
CA ASP A 97 7.63 -0.03 -31.14
C ASP A 97 7.47 -0.83 -29.84
N ILE A 98 8.55 -1.51 -29.43
CA ILE A 98 8.62 -2.20 -28.14
C ILE A 98 9.73 -1.60 -27.32
N VAL A 99 9.37 -1.02 -26.18
CA VAL A 99 10.31 -0.49 -25.19
C VAL A 99 10.63 -1.59 -24.18
N THR A 100 11.91 -1.72 -23.84
CA THR A 100 12.37 -2.73 -22.88
C THR A 100 13.21 -2.11 -21.79
N SER A 101 13.23 -2.76 -20.62
CA SER A 101 13.94 -2.26 -19.45
C SER A 101 14.33 -3.40 -18.54
N PHE A 102 15.60 -3.41 -18.11
CA PHE A 102 16.03 -4.23 -17.00
C PHE A 102 15.75 -3.50 -15.70
N ARG A 103 15.15 -4.21 -14.74
CA ARG A 103 14.78 -3.67 -13.42
C ARG A 103 15.30 -4.55 -12.29
N MET A 104 15.40 -3.97 -11.10
CA MET A 104 15.73 -4.69 -9.87
C MET A 104 14.83 -4.19 -8.73
N GLY A 105 14.05 -5.08 -8.13
CA GLY A 105 13.22 -4.74 -6.97
C GLY A 105 13.96 -5.00 -5.66
N SER A 106 14.13 -3.98 -4.81
CA SER A 106 14.64 -4.16 -3.43
C SER A 106 13.50 -4.34 -2.41
N ALA A 107 12.29 -3.92 -2.79
CA ALA A 107 11.05 -4.06 -2.04
C ALA A 107 9.86 -4.35 -2.98
N TYR A 108 8.68 -4.61 -2.42
CA TYR A 108 7.43 -4.76 -3.18
C TYR A 108 6.87 -3.38 -3.57
N SER A 109 7.69 -2.62 -4.28
CA SER A 109 7.52 -1.23 -4.76
C SER A 109 7.79 -1.16 -6.27
N ASN A 110 7.80 0.03 -6.91
CA ASN A 110 8.41 0.08 -8.26
C ASN A 110 9.84 -0.47 -8.20
N PRO A 111 10.23 -1.36 -9.12
CA PRO A 111 11.60 -1.75 -9.25
C PRO A 111 12.38 -0.66 -10.02
N ASP A 112 13.52 -0.25 -9.49
CA ASP A 112 14.37 0.75 -10.14
C ASP A 112 15.01 0.18 -11.41
N VAL A 113 15.40 1.08 -12.32
CA VAL A 113 16.18 0.72 -13.51
C VAL A 113 17.48 0.05 -13.08
N TYR A 114 17.75 -1.13 -13.62
CA TYR A 114 19.00 -1.82 -13.40
C TYR A 114 20.09 -1.21 -14.28
N THR A 115 21.00 -0.47 -13.67
CA THR A 115 21.95 0.41 -14.37
C THR A 115 23.28 -0.24 -14.72
N LYS A 116 23.49 -1.53 -14.40
CA LYS A 116 24.72 -2.21 -14.82
C LYS A 116 24.70 -2.40 -16.34
N THR A 117 25.69 -1.82 -17.02
CA THR A 117 25.82 -1.81 -18.48
C THR A 117 26.15 -3.18 -19.09
N GLU A 118 26.38 -4.19 -18.25
CA GLU A 118 26.79 -5.52 -18.68
C GLU A 118 25.62 -6.32 -19.28
N VAL A 119 24.39 -6.12 -18.78
CA VAL A 119 23.20 -6.83 -19.28
C VAL A 119 22.64 -6.14 -20.52
N LYS A 120 22.27 -6.93 -21.53
CA LYS A 120 21.71 -6.40 -22.78
C LYS A 120 20.61 -7.30 -23.32
N ALA A 121 19.51 -6.70 -23.76
CA ALA A 121 18.48 -7.38 -24.54
C ALA A 121 18.58 -6.90 -25.99
N THR A 122 18.96 -7.80 -26.89
CA THR A 122 19.12 -7.51 -28.32
C THR A 122 17.99 -8.20 -29.10
N PRO A 123 17.14 -7.47 -29.83
CA PRO A 123 15.97 -8.06 -30.47
C PRO A 123 16.35 -8.99 -31.62
N ILE A 124 15.54 -10.03 -31.79
CA ILE A 124 15.48 -10.91 -32.96
C ILE A 124 14.29 -10.44 -33.79
N ALA A 125 14.56 -9.76 -34.91
CA ALA A 125 13.58 -9.01 -35.68
C ALA A 125 12.35 -9.84 -36.08
N ASN A 126 12.56 -11.06 -36.61
CA ASN A 126 11.46 -11.92 -37.06
C ASN A 126 10.55 -12.41 -35.93
N GLY A 127 10.95 -12.31 -34.66
CA GLY A 127 10.12 -12.66 -33.51
C GLY A 127 9.60 -11.44 -32.75
N THR A 128 9.87 -10.24 -33.25
CA THR A 128 9.63 -8.96 -32.56
C THR A 128 8.65 -8.11 -33.36
N PHE A 129 7.43 -7.93 -32.85
CA PHE A 129 6.38 -7.18 -33.52
C PHE A 129 5.26 -6.76 -32.56
N VAL A 130 4.51 -5.73 -32.96
CA VAL A 130 3.27 -5.29 -32.30
C VAL A 130 2.10 -5.50 -33.27
N ASN A 131 0.98 -6.03 -32.79
CA ASN A 131 -0.28 -6.07 -33.55
C ASN A 131 -1.47 -5.68 -32.66
N SER A 132 -2.68 -5.71 -33.21
CA SER A 132 -3.90 -5.28 -32.50
C SER A 132 -4.29 -6.11 -31.27
N THR A 133 -3.65 -7.26 -31.04
CA THR A 133 -4.00 -8.19 -29.97
C THR A 133 -2.87 -8.40 -28.96
N HIS A 134 -1.61 -8.32 -29.37
CA HIS A 134 -0.45 -8.56 -28.53
C HIS A 134 0.82 -7.96 -29.16
N PHE A 135 1.85 -7.79 -28.33
CA PHE A 135 3.22 -7.72 -28.84
C PHE A 135 3.95 -9.04 -28.58
N SER A 136 4.93 -9.34 -29.43
CA SER A 136 5.95 -10.35 -29.21
C SER A 136 7.30 -9.67 -29.19
N TYR A 137 8.13 -9.99 -28.21
CA TYR A 137 9.52 -9.55 -28.14
C TYR A 137 10.41 -10.77 -27.96
N THR A 138 11.06 -11.20 -29.06
CA THR A 138 12.07 -12.26 -29.03
C THR A 138 13.45 -11.61 -29.00
N PHE A 139 14.32 -12.01 -28.09
CA PHE A 139 15.59 -11.32 -27.85
C PHE A 139 16.69 -12.25 -27.34
N LEU A 140 17.93 -11.91 -27.68
CA LEU A 140 19.11 -12.42 -27.01
C LEU A 140 19.37 -11.58 -25.76
N CYS A 141 19.35 -12.21 -24.59
CA CYS A 141 19.74 -11.62 -23.32
C CYS A 141 21.21 -11.97 -23.04
N SER A 142 22.10 -11.00 -23.25
CA SER A 142 23.54 -11.14 -22.99
C SER A 142 23.88 -10.72 -21.56
N ASN A 143 24.73 -11.52 -20.91
CA ASN A 143 25.16 -11.37 -19.51
C ASN A 143 24.04 -11.36 -18.46
N CYS A 144 22.86 -11.89 -18.79
CA CYS A 144 21.69 -11.84 -17.93
C CYS A 144 21.66 -12.94 -16.86
N VAL A 145 22.47 -13.99 -16.99
CA VAL A 145 22.53 -15.11 -16.03
C VAL A 145 23.71 -14.93 -15.09
N ASP A 146 23.41 -14.66 -13.82
CA ASP A 146 24.39 -14.62 -12.73
C ASP A 146 23.88 -15.37 -11.48
N SER A 147 24.80 -15.81 -10.61
CA SER A 147 24.50 -16.65 -9.45
C SER A 147 23.80 -15.93 -8.29
N THR A 148 23.69 -14.60 -8.34
CA THR A 148 23.14 -13.75 -7.27
C THR A 148 21.74 -13.24 -7.57
N ALA A 149 21.50 -12.81 -8.82
CA ALA A 149 20.27 -12.17 -9.29
C ALA A 149 19.39 -13.12 -10.11
N THR A 150 19.85 -14.34 -10.41
CA THR A 150 19.07 -15.34 -11.15
C THR A 150 19.13 -16.72 -10.50
N THR A 151 18.16 -17.57 -10.84
CA THR A 151 18.15 -19.00 -10.47
C THR A 151 18.54 -19.92 -11.63
N LEU A 152 18.83 -19.36 -12.81
CA LEU A 152 19.03 -20.11 -14.07
C LEU A 152 20.30 -20.99 -14.07
N ALA A 153 21.16 -20.90 -13.04
CA ALA A 153 22.30 -21.79 -12.87
C ALA A 153 21.94 -23.15 -12.18
N GLY A 154 20.72 -23.29 -11.64
CA GLY A 154 20.27 -24.52 -10.99
C GLY A 154 19.63 -25.54 -11.94
N GLU A 155 19.41 -26.78 -11.49
CA GLU A 155 18.81 -27.85 -12.32
C GLU A 155 17.30 -27.70 -12.56
N SER A 156 16.60 -26.95 -11.73
CA SER A 156 15.15 -26.70 -11.86
C SER A 156 14.81 -25.28 -11.39
N PRO A 157 15.21 -24.25 -12.16
CA PRO A 157 14.95 -22.86 -11.81
C PRO A 157 13.46 -22.57 -11.68
N ILE A 158 13.13 -21.65 -10.77
CA ILE A 158 11.80 -21.07 -10.64
C ILE A 158 11.86 -19.67 -11.23
N LEU A 159 11.03 -19.40 -12.23
CA LEU A 159 10.90 -18.08 -12.84
C LEU A 159 9.59 -17.42 -12.40
N GLY A 160 9.60 -16.09 -12.34
CA GLY A 160 8.42 -15.29 -12.05
C GLY A 160 7.89 -14.63 -13.31
N TRP A 161 6.60 -14.32 -13.34
CA TRP A 161 5.99 -13.54 -14.41
C TRP A 161 4.99 -12.54 -13.83
N ALA A 162 4.82 -11.43 -14.53
CA ALA A 162 3.82 -10.42 -14.22
C ALA A 162 3.42 -9.68 -15.50
N PHE A 163 2.18 -9.19 -15.58
CA PHE A 163 1.80 -8.25 -16.62
C PHE A 163 0.69 -7.32 -16.16
N SER A 164 0.56 -6.19 -16.85
CA SER A 164 -0.56 -5.27 -16.74
C SER A 164 -1.21 -5.08 -18.10
N ASP A 165 -2.51 -4.81 -18.06
CA ASP A 165 -3.33 -4.37 -19.19
C ASP A 165 -3.32 -2.83 -19.35
N THR A 166 -2.39 -2.13 -18.72
CA THR A 166 -2.29 -0.67 -18.74
C THR A 166 -0.82 -0.32 -18.99
N SER A 167 -0.55 0.61 -19.90
CA SER A 167 0.81 1.04 -20.20
C SER A 167 1.42 1.87 -19.05
N PRO A 168 2.76 1.91 -18.93
CA PRO A 168 3.44 2.88 -18.07
C PRO A 168 3.02 4.33 -18.39
N THR A 169 3.11 5.23 -17.42
CA THR A 169 2.63 6.62 -17.55
C THR A 169 3.32 7.39 -18.67
N THR A 170 4.57 7.05 -18.97
CA THR A 170 5.34 7.57 -20.11
C THR A 170 5.86 6.39 -20.92
N PRO A 171 5.10 5.87 -21.90
CA PRO A 171 5.45 4.64 -22.62
C PRO A 171 6.76 4.75 -23.40
N SER A 172 7.14 5.93 -23.88
CA SER A 172 8.38 6.13 -24.63
C SER A 172 9.66 6.07 -23.78
N ASP A 173 9.54 6.12 -22.44
CA ASP A 173 10.68 6.18 -21.53
C ASP A 173 10.96 4.80 -20.90
N PRO A 174 12.10 4.14 -21.19
CA PRO A 174 12.44 2.86 -20.58
C PRO A 174 12.63 2.94 -19.04
N ALA A 175 12.76 4.14 -18.46
CA ALA A 175 12.82 4.37 -17.02
C ALA A 175 11.45 4.62 -16.36
N SER A 176 10.38 4.71 -17.15
CA SER A 176 9.01 4.97 -16.70
C SER A 176 8.57 4.07 -15.55
N ALA A 177 7.81 4.61 -14.60
CA ALA A 177 7.32 3.86 -13.45
C ALA A 177 6.28 2.84 -13.92
N LEU A 178 6.42 1.59 -13.47
CA LEU A 178 5.47 0.53 -13.77
C LEU A 178 4.26 0.65 -12.84
N ASN A 179 3.04 0.73 -13.38
CA ASN A 179 1.84 0.57 -12.57
C ASN A 179 1.75 -0.88 -12.04
N TYR A 180 0.94 -1.12 -11.01
CA TYR A 180 0.83 -2.47 -10.41
C TYR A 180 0.33 -3.51 -11.43
N HIS A 181 0.90 -4.71 -11.41
CA HIS A 181 0.54 -5.83 -12.29
C HIS A 181 -0.77 -6.51 -11.90
N SER A 182 -1.88 -5.75 -11.89
CA SER A 182 -3.20 -6.24 -11.49
C SER A 182 -3.80 -7.26 -12.46
N ALA A 183 -3.31 -7.33 -13.70
CA ALA A 183 -3.86 -8.23 -14.72
C ALA A 183 -3.40 -9.69 -14.54
N GLY A 184 -2.26 -9.92 -13.89
CA GLY A 184 -1.83 -11.25 -13.49
C GLY A 184 -0.34 -11.32 -13.15
N PHE A 185 -0.02 -12.22 -12.23
CA PHE A 185 1.36 -12.55 -11.85
C PHE A 185 1.43 -13.95 -11.24
N GLY A 186 2.63 -14.51 -11.18
CA GLY A 186 2.86 -15.82 -10.57
C GLY A 186 4.28 -16.31 -10.75
N GLN A 187 4.48 -17.59 -10.44
CA GLN A 187 5.75 -18.29 -10.62
C GLN A 187 5.52 -19.63 -11.33
N PHE A 188 6.53 -20.10 -12.04
CA PHE A 188 6.52 -21.40 -12.70
C PHE A 188 7.88 -22.08 -12.62
N GLY A 189 7.87 -23.41 -12.62
CA GLY A 189 9.09 -24.20 -12.72
C GLY A 189 9.54 -24.31 -14.18
N LEU A 190 10.83 -24.11 -14.42
CA LEU A 190 11.46 -24.31 -15.71
C LEU A 190 12.31 -25.59 -15.67
N ASP A 191 12.01 -26.52 -16.58
CA ASP A 191 12.93 -27.60 -16.91
C ASP A 191 14.03 -27.05 -17.82
N ILE A 192 15.13 -26.61 -17.20
CA ILE A 192 16.23 -25.99 -17.93
C ILE A 192 16.97 -26.99 -18.82
N ALA A 193 16.95 -28.28 -18.48
CA ALA A 193 17.59 -29.30 -19.31
C ALA A 193 16.91 -29.39 -20.68
N SER A 194 15.58 -29.33 -20.70
CA SER A 194 14.78 -29.31 -21.93
C SER A 194 14.83 -27.97 -22.67
N ALA A 195 15.40 -26.91 -22.09
CA ALA A 195 15.62 -25.61 -22.72
C ALA A 195 17.00 -25.50 -23.42
N LYS A 196 17.89 -26.48 -23.21
CA LYS A 196 19.22 -26.53 -23.83
C LYS A 196 19.14 -26.88 -25.30
N SER A 197 19.89 -26.18 -26.14
CA SER A 197 19.94 -26.44 -27.57
C SER A 197 21.33 -26.24 -28.17
N ALA A 198 21.78 -27.21 -28.98
CA ALA A 198 22.97 -27.07 -29.81
C ALA A 198 22.83 -25.98 -30.89
N LYS A 199 21.60 -25.59 -31.25
CA LYS A 199 21.32 -24.50 -32.20
C LYS A 199 21.37 -23.11 -31.57
N PHE A 200 21.59 -23.01 -30.25
CA PHE A 200 21.60 -21.73 -29.54
C PHE A 200 22.54 -20.71 -30.19
N GLU A 201 23.77 -21.12 -30.54
CA GLU A 201 24.76 -20.23 -31.17
C GLU A 201 24.35 -19.81 -32.61
N GLU A 202 23.56 -20.63 -33.29
CA GLU A 202 22.97 -20.26 -34.58
C GLU A 202 21.88 -19.20 -34.38
N TRP A 203 20.94 -19.45 -33.46
CA TRP A 203 19.83 -18.57 -33.16
C TRP A 203 20.27 -17.23 -32.58
N SER A 204 21.34 -17.19 -31.78
CA SER A 204 21.86 -15.96 -31.20
C SER A 204 22.37 -14.99 -32.27
N LYS A 205 22.82 -15.49 -33.43
CA LYS A 205 23.24 -14.67 -34.58
C LYS A 205 22.06 -13.99 -35.28
N TYR A 206 20.83 -14.40 -35.00
CA TYR A 206 19.64 -13.72 -35.50
C TYR A 206 19.38 -12.41 -34.76
N ALA A 207 19.95 -12.24 -33.56
CA ALA A 207 19.89 -10.99 -32.83
C ALA A 207 20.73 -9.96 -33.57
N LYS A 208 20.10 -8.85 -33.93
CA LYS A 208 20.77 -7.72 -34.57
C LYS A 208 20.55 -6.52 -33.69
N GLU A 209 21.62 -5.76 -33.47
CA GLU A 209 21.45 -4.42 -32.95
C GLU A 209 20.58 -3.65 -33.94
N VAL A 210 19.48 -3.10 -33.44
CA VAL A 210 18.72 -2.13 -34.22
C VAL A 210 19.64 -0.92 -34.33
N GLU A 211 20.13 -0.62 -35.54
CA GLU A 211 20.67 0.70 -35.81
C GLU A 211 19.56 1.69 -35.48
N THR A 212 19.76 2.49 -34.44
CA THR A 212 18.92 3.65 -34.16
C THR A 212 19.09 4.61 -35.34
N THR A 213 18.33 4.41 -36.40
CA THR A 213 18.18 5.39 -37.47
C THR A 213 17.35 6.53 -36.88
N PRO A 214 17.89 7.75 -36.78
CA PRO A 214 17.07 8.90 -36.48
C PRO A 214 16.08 9.03 -37.64
N VAL A 215 14.79 8.99 -37.34
CA VAL A 215 13.76 9.37 -38.32
C VAL A 215 14.12 10.76 -38.85
N PRO A 216 14.28 10.97 -40.17
CA PRO A 216 14.41 12.31 -40.71
C PRO A 216 13.05 13.00 -40.62
N GLY A 217 12.78 13.61 -39.47
CA GLY A 217 11.81 14.69 -39.37
C GLY A 217 12.34 15.84 -40.21
N ASN A 218 11.71 16.10 -41.36
CA ASN A 218 12.01 17.26 -42.19
C ASN A 218 11.52 18.52 -41.45
N GLY A 219 12.35 18.99 -40.52
CA GLY A 219 12.15 20.18 -39.72
C GLY A 219 13.47 20.47 -39.02
N THR A 220 14.16 21.52 -39.45
CA THR A 220 15.42 21.98 -38.86
C THR A 220 15.25 22.35 -37.40
N THR A 221 15.46 21.38 -36.52
CA THR A 221 15.91 21.57 -35.14
C THR A 221 16.90 20.47 -34.83
N THR A 222 18.17 20.83 -34.74
CA THR A 222 19.19 20.09 -33.99
C THR A 222 18.58 19.54 -32.69
N PRO A 223 18.86 18.28 -32.30
CA PRO A 223 18.45 17.76 -31.01
C PRO A 223 19.25 18.49 -29.92
N VAL A 224 18.71 19.62 -29.48
CA VAL A 224 18.87 20.07 -28.10
C VAL A 224 18.23 18.97 -27.25
N PRO A 225 18.83 18.52 -26.13
CA PRO A 225 18.12 17.72 -25.15
C PRO A 225 16.91 18.52 -24.67
N GLY A 226 15.78 18.25 -25.31
CA GLY A 226 14.52 18.92 -25.09
C GLY A 226 13.96 18.42 -23.79
N ASN A 227 14.40 19.05 -22.71
CA ASN A 227 13.65 19.11 -21.47
C ASN A 227 12.26 19.67 -21.87
N SER A 228 11.30 18.78 -22.14
CA SER A 228 9.90 19.16 -22.33
C SER A 228 9.40 19.66 -20.97
N THR A 229 9.80 20.89 -20.66
CA THR A 229 9.45 21.60 -19.46
C THR A 229 8.17 22.31 -19.80
N THR A 230 7.06 21.60 -19.67
CA THR A 230 5.75 22.24 -19.56
C THR A 230 5.93 23.38 -18.54
N PRO A 231 5.72 24.65 -18.93
CA PRO A 231 6.01 25.78 -18.05
C PRO A 231 5.27 25.60 -16.72
N ILE A 232 5.99 25.74 -15.61
CA ILE A 232 5.36 25.70 -14.29
C ILE A 232 4.46 26.93 -14.17
N THR A 233 3.16 26.73 -14.05
CA THR A 233 2.19 27.81 -13.88
C THR A 233 1.96 28.10 -12.39
N THR A 234 1.42 29.28 -12.07
CA THR A 234 0.95 29.59 -10.71
C THR A 234 -0.58 29.66 -10.72
N SER A 235 -1.21 29.02 -9.75
CA SER A 235 -2.67 29.09 -9.54
C SER A 235 -3.09 30.51 -9.14
N ASN A 236 -4.25 30.96 -9.64
CA ASN A 236 -4.87 32.21 -9.21
C ASN A 236 -5.58 32.09 -7.85
N SER A 237 -5.85 30.86 -7.39
CA SER A 237 -6.48 30.61 -6.09
C SER A 237 -5.45 30.34 -5.01
N THR A 238 -5.69 30.91 -3.83
CA THR A 238 -4.90 30.71 -2.60
C THR A 238 -5.79 30.27 -1.45
N TYR A 239 -5.19 29.64 -0.44
CA TYR A 239 -5.90 29.02 0.67
C TYR A 239 -5.23 29.32 2.00
N ASP A 240 -6.01 29.38 3.08
CA ASP A 240 -5.46 29.50 4.44
C ASP A 240 -4.73 28.23 4.84
N VAL A 241 -5.24 27.07 4.42
CA VAL A 241 -4.60 25.77 4.65
C VAL A 241 -4.63 24.90 3.40
N ILE A 242 -3.49 24.35 3.02
CA ILE A 242 -3.39 23.29 2.02
C ILE A 242 -3.06 21.98 2.74
N VAL A 243 -3.94 20.98 2.62
CA VAL A 243 -3.73 19.63 3.13
C VAL A 243 -3.34 18.72 1.96
N VAL A 244 -2.23 18.00 2.12
CA VAL A 244 -1.62 17.17 1.08
C VAL A 244 -1.80 15.70 1.40
N GLY A 245 -2.66 15.01 0.66
CA GLY A 245 -2.99 13.60 0.81
C GLY A 245 -4.41 13.42 1.35
N GLY A 246 -5.28 12.81 0.55
CA GLY A 246 -6.66 12.45 0.90
C GLY A 246 -6.78 11.09 1.61
N GLY A 247 -5.76 10.71 2.40
CA GLY A 247 -5.78 9.51 3.22
C GLY A 247 -6.68 9.64 4.46
N PRO A 248 -6.67 8.64 5.38
CA PRO A 248 -7.52 8.68 6.57
C PRO A 248 -7.28 9.92 7.44
N ALA A 249 -6.01 10.27 7.68
CA ALA A 249 -5.66 11.45 8.47
C ALA A 249 -5.97 12.77 7.74
N GLY A 250 -5.63 12.87 6.45
CA GLY A 250 -5.79 14.11 5.70
C GLY A 250 -7.24 14.53 5.47
N ILE A 251 -8.15 13.57 5.27
CA ILE A 251 -9.59 13.86 5.18
C ILE A 251 -10.11 14.44 6.50
N ILE A 252 -9.78 13.80 7.63
CA ILE A 252 -10.18 14.25 8.96
C ILE A 252 -9.61 15.65 9.24
N ALA A 253 -8.31 15.84 9.02
CA ALA A 253 -7.65 17.13 9.25
C ALA A 253 -8.27 18.24 8.39
N ALA A 254 -8.54 17.97 7.12
CA ALA A 254 -9.12 18.97 6.22
C ALA A 254 -10.54 19.39 6.63
N GLU A 255 -11.41 18.44 7.01
CA GLU A 255 -12.76 18.76 7.52
C GLU A 255 -12.66 19.60 8.79
N ARG A 256 -11.94 19.12 9.80
CA ARG A 256 -11.85 19.77 11.11
C ARG A 256 -11.25 21.16 11.04
N ILE A 257 -10.24 21.36 10.20
CA ILE A 257 -9.66 22.69 9.95
C ILE A 257 -10.66 23.59 9.21
N ALA A 258 -11.40 23.07 8.23
CA ALA A 258 -12.42 23.85 7.53
C ALA A 258 -13.58 24.25 8.47
N GLU A 259 -13.95 23.42 9.45
CA GLU A 259 -14.96 23.75 10.49
C GLU A 259 -14.55 24.99 11.32
N SER A 260 -13.26 25.31 11.42
CA SER A 260 -12.77 26.53 12.08
C SER A 260 -13.00 27.83 11.28
N GLY A 261 -13.43 27.71 10.02
CA GLY A 261 -13.68 28.83 9.10
C GLY A 261 -12.52 29.15 8.15
N ALA A 262 -11.40 28.44 8.22
CA ALA A 262 -10.28 28.59 7.30
C ALA A 262 -10.63 28.09 5.89
N SER A 263 -10.17 28.77 4.84
CA SER A 263 -10.25 28.23 3.47
C SER A 263 -9.27 27.07 3.30
N VAL A 264 -9.78 25.88 2.99
CA VAL A 264 -9.00 24.63 2.94
C VAL A 264 -9.03 24.03 1.54
N LEU A 265 -7.84 23.72 1.02
CA LEU A 265 -7.66 22.85 -0.15
C LEU A 265 -7.12 21.49 0.31
N LEU A 266 -7.86 20.41 0.02
CA LEU A 266 -7.35 19.05 0.11
C LEU A 266 -6.91 18.57 -1.28
N ILE A 267 -5.64 18.18 -1.40
CA ILE A 267 -5.05 17.64 -2.62
C ILE A 267 -4.84 16.14 -2.47
N GLU A 268 -5.35 15.33 -3.39
CA GLU A 268 -5.12 13.89 -3.45
C GLU A 268 -4.51 13.51 -4.80
N ARG A 269 -3.49 12.64 -4.76
CA ARG A 269 -2.78 12.22 -5.98
C ARG A 269 -3.57 11.26 -6.85
N GLY A 270 -4.48 10.50 -6.26
CA GLY A 270 -5.27 9.48 -6.94
C GLY A 270 -6.71 9.91 -7.26
N PRO A 271 -7.47 8.99 -7.88
CA PRO A 271 -8.86 9.21 -8.24
C PRO A 271 -9.80 9.05 -7.03
N ALA A 272 -11.09 9.32 -7.25
CA ALA A 272 -12.14 9.01 -6.30
C ALA A 272 -12.33 7.50 -6.13
N ASN A 273 -12.70 7.07 -4.92
CA ASN A 273 -12.92 5.66 -4.58
C ASN A 273 -14.39 5.21 -4.66
N THR A 274 -15.36 6.13 -4.52
CA THR A 274 -16.80 5.78 -4.51
C THR A 274 -17.58 6.56 -5.56
N VAL A 275 -18.71 6.02 -6.02
CA VAL A 275 -19.58 6.69 -7.02
C VAL A 275 -20.03 8.08 -6.54
N PRO A 276 -20.50 8.28 -5.29
CA PRO A 276 -20.87 9.62 -4.81
C PRO A 276 -19.73 10.64 -4.80
N LEU A 277 -18.47 10.17 -4.78
CA LEU A 277 -17.27 11.01 -4.83
C LEU A 277 -16.71 11.16 -6.25
N GLY A 278 -17.36 10.59 -7.26
CA GLY A 278 -17.01 10.72 -8.67
C GLY A 278 -16.23 9.54 -9.28
N SER A 279 -16.23 8.36 -8.65
CA SER A 279 -15.60 7.17 -9.22
C SER A 279 -16.44 6.58 -10.36
N ASP A 280 -15.79 6.11 -11.41
CA ASP A 280 -16.37 5.41 -12.56
C ASP A 280 -16.33 3.87 -12.42
N LEU A 281 -15.81 3.36 -11.31
CA LEU A 281 -15.62 1.93 -11.03
C LEU A 281 -16.86 1.28 -10.41
N ALA A 282 -18.05 1.61 -10.89
CA ALA A 282 -19.30 1.01 -10.41
C ALA A 282 -19.33 -0.51 -10.64
N LEU A 283 -19.98 -1.24 -9.74
CA LEU A 283 -20.11 -2.68 -9.83
C LEU A 283 -21.09 -3.06 -10.97
N PRO A 284 -20.85 -4.13 -11.75
CA PRO A 284 -21.75 -4.54 -12.83
C PRO A 284 -23.18 -4.87 -12.39
N TRP A 285 -23.37 -5.20 -11.11
CA TRP A 285 -24.66 -5.52 -10.50
C TRP A 285 -25.20 -4.41 -9.58
N ASN A 286 -24.48 -3.29 -9.43
CA ASN A 286 -24.90 -2.11 -8.67
C ASN A 286 -24.20 -0.84 -9.17
N ASP A 287 -24.95 0.08 -9.76
CA ASP A 287 -24.47 1.33 -10.35
C ASP A 287 -24.17 2.44 -9.33
N THR A 288 -24.49 2.24 -8.05
CA THR A 288 -24.27 3.21 -6.97
C THR A 288 -23.09 2.87 -6.06
N LEU A 289 -22.54 1.65 -6.19
CA LEU A 289 -21.46 1.14 -5.34
C LEU A 289 -20.26 0.73 -6.19
N THR A 290 -19.06 0.93 -5.64
CA THR A 290 -17.80 0.44 -6.21
C THR A 290 -17.29 -0.77 -5.42
N PRO A 291 -16.29 -1.52 -5.93
CA PRO A 291 -15.64 -2.56 -5.14
C PRO A 291 -15.12 -2.10 -3.77
N TYR A 292 -14.70 -0.82 -3.66
CA TYR A 292 -14.20 -0.23 -2.42
C TYR A 292 -15.27 -0.18 -1.33
N ASP A 293 -16.54 -0.15 -1.70
CA ASP A 293 -17.67 -0.05 -0.76
C ASP A 293 -18.00 -1.37 -0.08
N ILE A 294 -17.65 -2.49 -0.69
CA ILE A 294 -18.11 -3.81 -0.29
C ILE A 294 -17.16 -4.42 0.75
N PRO A 295 -17.60 -4.66 2.00
CA PRO A 295 -16.73 -5.19 3.04
C PRO A 295 -16.05 -6.51 2.68
N ALA A 296 -16.80 -7.44 2.07
CA ALA A 296 -16.27 -8.74 1.66
C ALA A 296 -15.13 -8.66 0.64
N LEU A 297 -15.02 -7.58 -0.15
CA LEU A 297 -13.94 -7.40 -1.11
C LEU A 297 -12.64 -6.89 -0.48
N GLY A 298 -12.64 -6.52 0.81
CA GLY A 298 -11.48 -5.88 1.45
C GLY A 298 -10.17 -6.65 1.34
N SER A 299 -10.17 -7.96 1.58
CA SER A 299 -8.97 -8.80 1.46
C SER A 299 -8.62 -9.18 0.01
N SER A 300 -9.43 -8.75 -0.96
CA SER A 300 -9.29 -9.04 -2.38
C SER A 300 -8.91 -7.81 -3.21
N MET A 301 -8.96 -6.61 -2.62
CA MET A 301 -8.80 -5.34 -3.33
C MET A 301 -7.57 -5.30 -4.22
N THR A 302 -6.39 -5.69 -3.72
CA THR A 302 -5.15 -5.65 -4.52
C THR A 302 -5.13 -6.63 -5.71
N SER A 303 -6.06 -7.58 -5.77
CA SER A 303 -6.21 -8.53 -6.88
C SER A 303 -7.27 -8.10 -7.91
N LEU A 304 -8.00 -7.00 -7.67
CA LEU A 304 -8.99 -6.47 -8.60
C LEU A 304 -8.32 -5.53 -9.61
N SER A 305 -8.83 -5.52 -10.84
CA SER A 305 -8.38 -4.58 -11.87
C SER A 305 -8.88 -3.16 -11.58
N GLY A 306 -8.10 -2.16 -12.02
CA GLY A 306 -8.45 -0.75 -11.86
C GLY A 306 -8.22 -0.16 -10.46
N ILE A 307 -7.65 -0.93 -9.53
CA ILE A 307 -7.33 -0.42 -8.19
C ILE A 307 -6.07 0.44 -8.24
N SER A 308 -6.21 1.69 -7.78
CA SER A 308 -5.12 2.66 -7.81
C SER A 308 -4.18 2.47 -6.62
N MET A 309 -2.97 1.98 -6.91
CA MET A 309 -1.90 1.72 -5.96
C MET A 309 -0.74 2.68 -6.18
N CYS A 310 -0.03 3.00 -5.11
CA CYS A 310 1.14 3.86 -5.17
C CYS A 310 2.29 3.14 -5.85
N SER A 311 2.82 3.75 -6.91
CA SER A 311 3.93 3.21 -7.67
C SER A 311 5.30 3.57 -7.09
N ASP A 312 5.38 4.57 -6.21
CA ASP A 312 6.62 5.25 -5.79
C ASP A 312 6.91 5.12 -4.29
N THR A 313 6.25 4.19 -3.60
CA THR A 313 6.38 3.94 -2.15
C THR A 313 7.16 2.66 -1.86
N ALA A 314 7.87 2.60 -0.72
CA ALA A 314 8.76 1.50 -0.36
C ALA A 314 8.03 0.18 -0.01
N SER A 315 6.71 0.26 0.21
CA SER A 315 5.79 -0.87 0.32
C SER A 315 4.44 -0.50 -0.32
N THR A 316 3.51 -1.44 -0.24
CA THR A 316 2.14 -1.32 -0.72
C THR A 316 1.41 -0.16 -0.04
N ALA A 317 0.87 0.77 -0.84
CA ALA A 317 0.03 1.86 -0.36
C ALA A 317 -1.08 2.19 -1.35
N GLY A 318 -2.25 2.60 -0.85
CA GLY A 318 -3.38 3.02 -1.68
C GLY A 318 -3.22 4.46 -2.16
N CYS A 319 -3.45 4.68 -3.46
CA CYS A 319 -3.28 5.96 -4.14
C CYS A 319 -4.58 6.45 -4.75
N LEU A 320 -5.50 6.83 -3.88
CA LEU A 320 -6.87 7.19 -4.20
C LEU A 320 -7.45 7.93 -2.99
N LEU A 321 -8.59 8.56 -3.16
CA LEU A 321 -9.30 9.17 -2.04
C LEU A 321 -9.64 8.12 -0.94
N GLY A 322 -9.35 8.47 0.31
CA GLY A 322 -9.35 7.57 1.47
C GLY A 322 -8.04 6.80 1.67
N GLY A 323 -7.11 6.84 0.72
CA GLY A 323 -5.82 6.15 0.77
C GLY A 323 -5.96 4.67 1.07
N SER A 324 -5.04 4.12 1.87
CA SER A 324 -5.07 2.71 2.26
C SER A 324 -6.33 2.27 3.02
N SER A 325 -7.09 3.19 3.65
CA SER A 325 -8.35 2.84 4.32
C SER A 325 -9.45 2.41 3.34
N SER A 326 -9.33 2.77 2.06
CA SER A 326 -10.22 2.34 0.98
C SER A 326 -9.92 0.92 0.48
N ILE A 327 -8.71 0.40 0.72
CA ILE A 327 -8.26 -0.88 0.13
C ILE A 327 -7.89 -1.96 1.15
N ASN A 328 -7.78 -1.63 2.44
CA ASN A 328 -7.32 -2.57 3.46
C ASN A 328 -8.38 -3.64 3.82
N GLY A 329 -7.99 -4.59 4.66
CA GLY A 329 -8.86 -5.66 5.17
C GLY A 329 -9.90 -5.25 6.23
N LEU A 330 -10.20 -3.96 6.38
CA LEU A 330 -11.20 -3.37 7.28
C LEU A 330 -10.98 -3.58 8.79
N ASN A 331 -9.92 -4.26 9.24
CA ASN A 331 -9.67 -4.42 10.68
C ASN A 331 -9.62 -3.06 11.38
N PHE A 332 -10.47 -2.86 12.38
CA PHE A 332 -10.63 -1.59 13.08
C PHE A 332 -10.51 -1.81 14.58
N ILE A 333 -9.27 -1.85 15.04
CA ILE A 333 -8.94 -2.12 16.44
C ILE A 333 -9.02 -0.81 17.20
N HIS A 334 -9.91 -0.73 18.19
CA HIS A 334 -9.89 0.36 19.15
C HIS A 334 -8.58 0.26 19.95
N PRO A 335 -7.68 1.26 19.88
CA PRO A 335 -6.40 1.16 20.56
C PRO A 335 -6.63 1.11 22.07
N PRO A 336 -5.98 0.17 22.79
CA PRO A 336 -5.92 0.23 24.24
C PRO A 336 -5.24 1.52 24.70
N GLU A 337 -5.54 1.95 25.92
CA GLU A 337 -4.97 3.18 26.50
C GLU A 337 -3.43 3.12 26.57
N HIS A 338 -2.87 1.92 26.75
CA HIS A 338 -1.43 1.73 26.85
C HIS A 338 -0.68 2.03 25.55
N ASP A 339 -1.34 2.02 24.39
CA ASP A 339 -0.72 2.40 23.11
C ASP A 339 -0.22 3.86 23.12
N PHE A 340 -0.81 4.69 23.99
CA PHE A 340 -0.46 6.10 24.14
C PHE A 340 0.52 6.37 25.30
N GLN A 341 0.95 5.36 26.05
CA GLN A 341 1.85 5.56 27.20
C GLN A 341 3.27 5.99 26.80
N ARG A 342 3.72 5.56 25.61
CA ARG A 342 5.02 5.95 25.04
C ARG A 342 4.96 7.23 24.21
N TRP A 343 3.82 7.91 24.20
CA TRP A 343 3.64 9.16 23.49
C TRP A 343 4.01 10.35 24.40
N PRO A 344 4.46 11.48 23.82
CA PRO A 344 4.75 12.68 24.61
C PRO A 344 3.54 13.18 25.41
N LYS A 345 3.81 13.93 26.49
CA LYS A 345 2.75 14.64 27.23
C LYS A 345 1.95 15.54 26.28
N GLY A 346 0.61 15.56 26.43
CA GLY A 346 -0.29 16.21 25.48
C GLY A 346 -0.83 15.24 24.43
N TRP A 347 -0.33 14.01 24.39
CA TRP A 347 -0.75 12.96 23.46
C TRP A 347 -0.93 11.59 24.14
N ASN A 348 -0.98 11.55 25.48
CA ASN A 348 -1.35 10.32 26.20
C ASN A 348 -2.86 10.07 26.09
N TRP A 349 -3.34 8.92 26.54
CA TRP A 349 -4.77 8.59 26.44
C TRP A 349 -5.71 9.65 27.05
N ALA A 350 -5.36 10.26 28.18
CA ALA A 350 -6.20 11.28 28.79
C ALA A 350 -6.37 12.51 27.87
N ASP A 351 -5.32 12.87 27.11
CA ASP A 351 -5.36 13.95 26.13
C ASP A 351 -6.08 13.53 24.82
N MET A 352 -6.01 12.25 24.46
CA MET A 352 -6.51 11.70 23.19
C MET A 352 -7.96 11.17 23.25
N SER A 353 -8.47 10.85 24.44
CA SER A 353 -9.78 10.22 24.64
C SER A 353 -10.93 11.01 24.00
N ALA A 354 -10.94 12.35 24.12
CA ALA A 354 -11.95 13.19 23.48
C ALA A 354 -11.91 13.12 21.94
N ALA A 355 -10.72 12.99 21.35
CA ALA A 355 -10.56 12.78 19.93
C ALA A 355 -11.04 11.38 19.50
N ALA A 356 -10.84 10.37 20.35
CA ALA A 356 -11.36 9.02 20.15
C ALA A 356 -12.90 9.01 20.14
N GLU A 357 -13.55 9.68 21.09
CA GLU A 357 -15.01 9.78 21.12
C GLU A 357 -15.58 10.44 19.85
N ARG A 358 -14.94 11.51 19.35
CA ARG A 358 -15.36 12.15 18.08
C ARG A 358 -15.24 11.20 16.90
N LEU A 359 -14.17 10.40 16.85
CA LEU A 359 -14.01 9.37 15.82
C LEU A 359 -15.11 8.31 15.92
N TYR A 360 -15.37 7.80 17.12
CA TYR A 360 -16.33 6.71 17.35
C TYR A 360 -17.78 7.16 17.12
N GLU A 361 -18.11 8.44 17.31
CA GLU A 361 -19.40 9.00 16.89
C GLU A 361 -19.59 8.88 15.36
N ARG A 362 -18.52 9.06 14.58
CA ARG A 362 -18.56 8.94 13.12
C ARG A 362 -18.51 7.49 12.66
N ASN A 363 -17.61 6.70 13.25
CA ASN A 363 -17.31 5.31 12.93
C ASN A 363 -16.98 4.52 14.21
N PRO A 364 -17.97 3.90 14.86
CA PRO A 364 -17.73 3.09 16.06
C PRO A 364 -17.01 1.77 15.75
N GLY A 365 -16.99 1.34 14.48
CA GLY A 365 -16.70 -0.03 14.12
C GLY A 365 -17.86 -0.97 14.48
N THR A 366 -17.72 -2.23 14.13
CA THR A 366 -18.72 -3.27 14.46
C THR A 366 -18.08 -4.65 14.49
N THR A 367 -18.52 -5.48 15.44
CA THR A 367 -18.30 -6.93 15.44
C THR A 367 -19.45 -7.67 14.76
N GLU A 368 -20.58 -7.00 14.48
CA GLU A 368 -21.83 -7.56 13.93
C GLU A 368 -22.28 -6.75 12.70
N PRO A 369 -21.64 -6.90 11.53
CA PRO A 369 -21.92 -6.08 10.35
C PRO A 369 -23.16 -6.51 9.56
N SER A 370 -23.89 -7.54 9.98
CA SER A 370 -25.12 -8.02 9.33
C SER A 370 -26.34 -7.58 10.14
N ASP A 371 -27.35 -7.00 9.48
CA ASP A 371 -28.56 -6.52 10.16
C ASP A 371 -29.36 -7.65 10.84
N ASP A 372 -29.26 -8.89 10.35
CA ASP A 372 -29.87 -10.08 10.94
C ASP A 372 -29.12 -10.66 12.15
N LYS A 373 -28.00 -10.03 12.54
CA LYS A 373 -27.16 -10.40 13.70
C LYS A 373 -26.56 -11.81 13.61
N LYS A 374 -26.41 -12.34 12.40
CA LYS A 374 -25.73 -13.62 12.18
C LYS A 374 -24.29 -13.44 11.70
N TYR A 375 -23.46 -14.40 12.08
CA TYR A 375 -22.12 -14.57 11.51
C TYR A 375 -22.17 -15.59 10.38
N TYR A 376 -21.65 -15.21 9.23
CA TYR A 376 -21.55 -16.07 8.05
C TYR A 376 -20.15 -16.64 7.93
N ASP A 377 -20.02 -17.82 7.30
CA ASP A 377 -18.74 -18.51 7.13
C ASP A 377 -17.97 -18.71 8.46
N ASP A 378 -18.70 -19.23 9.46
CA ASP A 378 -18.28 -19.17 10.87
C ASP A 378 -17.39 -20.33 11.35
N LEU A 379 -16.96 -21.22 10.46
CA LEU A 379 -16.22 -22.42 10.84
C LEU A 379 -14.89 -22.08 11.53
N THR A 380 -14.12 -21.16 10.96
CA THR A 380 -12.82 -20.75 11.51
C THR A 380 -12.93 -20.25 12.93
N TYR A 381 -13.95 -19.42 13.23
CA TYR A 381 -14.15 -18.94 14.58
C TYR A 381 -14.42 -20.09 15.53
N ARG A 382 -15.41 -20.95 15.23
CA ARG A 382 -15.79 -22.08 16.09
C ARG A 382 -14.64 -23.05 16.37
N VAL A 383 -13.80 -23.32 15.37
CA VAL A 383 -12.62 -24.18 15.52
C VAL A 383 -11.60 -23.53 16.45
N LEU A 384 -11.23 -22.28 16.18
CA LEU A 384 -10.18 -21.60 16.94
C LEU A 384 -10.63 -21.22 18.35
N SER A 385 -11.87 -20.78 18.54
CA SER A 385 -12.38 -20.39 19.87
C SER A 385 -12.43 -21.59 20.81
N GLY A 386 -12.80 -22.77 20.31
CA GLY A 386 -12.75 -24.01 21.08
C GLY A 386 -11.33 -24.40 21.50
N LEU A 387 -10.36 -24.33 20.59
CA LEU A 387 -8.95 -24.63 20.87
C LEU A 387 -8.35 -23.65 21.88
N LEU A 388 -8.58 -22.35 21.68
CA LEU A 388 -8.05 -21.28 22.54
C LEU A 388 -8.68 -21.31 23.93
N SER A 389 -10.00 -21.49 24.03
CA SER A 389 -10.70 -21.62 25.32
C SER A 389 -10.21 -22.84 26.10
N GLY A 390 -9.94 -23.96 25.41
CA GLY A 390 -9.34 -25.16 26.02
C GLY A 390 -7.92 -24.94 26.57
N LYS A 391 -7.25 -23.85 26.16
CA LYS A 391 -5.96 -23.40 26.70
C LYS A 391 -6.09 -22.22 27.66
N GLY A 392 -7.30 -21.86 28.06
CA GLY A 392 -7.56 -20.82 29.05
C GLY A 392 -7.63 -19.40 28.49
N TRP A 393 -7.71 -19.22 27.17
CA TRP A 393 -7.96 -17.90 26.58
C TRP A 393 -9.40 -17.47 26.82
N LYS A 394 -9.62 -16.17 26.99
CA LYS A 394 -10.94 -15.58 27.24
C LYS A 394 -11.51 -14.93 25.98
N GLU A 395 -12.79 -15.19 25.72
CA GLU A 395 -13.56 -14.44 24.71
C GLU A 395 -13.93 -13.06 25.27
N VAL A 396 -13.67 -12.01 24.50
CA VAL A 396 -14.03 -10.63 24.81
C VAL A 396 -14.70 -9.97 23.61
N ASP A 397 -15.47 -8.90 23.84
CA ASP A 397 -15.77 -7.96 22.76
C ASP A 397 -14.63 -6.94 22.68
N SER A 398 -13.88 -6.95 21.58
CA SER A 398 -12.70 -6.08 21.42
C SER A 398 -13.01 -4.58 21.27
N ILE A 399 -14.27 -4.21 20.97
CA ILE A 399 -14.73 -2.81 20.93
C ILE A 399 -15.08 -2.35 22.35
N GLU A 400 -15.83 -3.16 23.09
CA GLU A 400 -16.28 -2.81 24.45
C GLU A 400 -15.17 -2.98 25.51
N SER A 401 -14.18 -3.84 25.25
CA SER A 401 -13.05 -4.13 26.14
C SER A 401 -11.70 -3.88 25.46
N PRO A 402 -11.42 -2.65 24.98
CA PRO A 402 -10.22 -2.37 24.19
C PRO A 402 -8.93 -2.54 24.99
N ASN A 403 -8.97 -2.41 26.33
CA ASN A 403 -7.83 -2.61 27.21
C ASN A 403 -7.49 -4.09 27.51
N GLU A 404 -8.41 -5.03 27.24
CA GLU A 404 -8.12 -6.46 27.43
C GLU A 404 -7.31 -6.99 26.23
N LYS A 405 -6.03 -7.30 26.46
CA LYS A 405 -5.08 -7.74 25.42
C LYS A 405 -4.17 -8.90 25.85
N GLN A 406 -4.45 -9.55 26.98
CA GLN A 406 -3.67 -10.68 27.49
C GLN A 406 -4.44 -12.00 27.38
N ALA A 407 -3.99 -12.89 26.49
CA ALA A 407 -4.60 -14.19 26.22
C ALA A 407 -6.13 -14.11 25.97
N VAL A 408 -6.52 -13.20 25.08
CA VAL A 408 -7.93 -12.99 24.70
C VAL A 408 -8.16 -13.18 23.20
N PHE A 409 -9.37 -13.59 22.84
CA PHE A 409 -9.84 -13.59 21.45
C PHE A 409 -11.20 -12.90 21.34
N SER A 410 -11.52 -12.42 20.15
CA SER A 410 -12.75 -11.69 19.85
C SER A 410 -13.25 -12.05 18.46
N ARG A 411 -14.55 -11.87 18.25
CA ARG A 411 -15.10 -11.60 16.92
C ARG A 411 -14.34 -10.42 16.29
N PRO A 412 -14.07 -10.44 14.97
CA PRO A 412 -13.32 -9.34 14.36
C PRO A 412 -14.07 -8.03 14.52
N SER A 413 -13.35 -6.98 14.93
CA SER A 413 -13.86 -5.61 14.81
C SER A 413 -13.51 -5.04 13.45
N TRP A 414 -14.51 -4.55 12.72
CA TRP A 414 -14.34 -3.97 11.40
C TRP A 414 -14.78 -2.51 11.31
N SER A 415 -14.11 -1.76 10.43
CA SER A 415 -14.50 -0.42 10.01
C SER A 415 -15.64 -0.54 8.98
N ILE A 416 -16.80 -1.00 9.43
CA ILE A 416 -18.02 -1.18 8.64
C ILE A 416 -19.14 -0.40 9.29
N LYS A 417 -19.94 0.28 8.47
CA LYS A 417 -21.12 1.04 8.90
C LYS A 417 -22.17 0.96 7.81
N ASP A 418 -23.43 0.75 8.21
CA ASP A 418 -24.56 0.64 7.27
C ASP A 418 -24.29 -0.39 6.15
N ASN A 419 -23.71 -1.54 6.51
CA ASN A 419 -23.38 -2.66 5.62
C ASN A 419 -22.33 -2.34 4.53
N LEU A 420 -21.63 -1.20 4.65
CA LEU A 420 -20.60 -0.72 3.73
C LEU A 420 -19.28 -0.55 4.47
N ARG A 421 -18.17 -0.57 3.72
CA ARG A 421 -16.88 -0.07 4.22
C ARG A 421 -17.09 1.34 4.76
N ALA A 422 -16.63 1.60 5.99
CA ALA A 422 -16.65 2.93 6.59
C ALA A 422 -15.34 3.68 6.29
N GLY A 423 -14.89 4.51 7.23
CA GLY A 423 -13.68 5.31 7.11
C GLY A 423 -13.91 6.70 6.48
N PRO A 424 -12.88 7.58 6.48
CA PRO A 424 -13.09 9.01 6.30
C PRO A 424 -13.65 9.43 4.95
N ALA A 425 -13.40 8.68 3.89
CA ALA A 425 -14.04 8.92 2.59
C ALA A 425 -15.59 8.85 2.68
N ARG A 426 -16.15 8.03 3.58
CA ARG A 426 -17.61 7.90 3.78
C ARG A 426 -18.13 8.59 5.03
N THR A 427 -17.31 8.75 6.07
CA THR A 427 -17.79 9.27 7.37
C THR A 427 -17.40 10.71 7.66
N TYR A 428 -16.46 11.30 6.88
CA TYR A 428 -15.97 12.68 7.05
C TYR A 428 -16.14 13.49 5.76
N MET A 429 -15.66 12.98 4.62
CA MET A 429 -15.72 13.69 3.32
C MET A 429 -17.10 14.26 2.95
N PRO A 430 -18.24 13.55 3.18
CA PRO A 430 -19.55 14.12 2.88
C PRO A 430 -19.90 15.37 3.69
N PHE A 431 -19.35 15.53 4.89
CA PHE A 431 -19.49 16.73 5.71
C PHE A 431 -18.53 17.82 5.23
N ALA A 432 -17.27 17.47 4.91
CA ALA A 432 -16.31 18.40 4.35
C ALA A 432 -16.82 19.06 3.06
N GLN A 433 -17.42 18.29 2.14
CA GLN A 433 -17.97 18.80 0.87
C GLN A 433 -19.16 19.75 1.05
N GLN A 434 -19.81 19.78 2.22
CA GLN A 434 -20.89 20.73 2.53
C GLN A 434 -20.36 22.08 3.04
N LEU A 435 -19.08 22.18 3.39
CA LEU A 435 -18.47 23.40 3.88
C LEU A 435 -18.14 24.33 2.69
N PRO A 436 -18.61 25.60 2.68
CA PRO A 436 -18.42 26.51 1.56
C PRO A 436 -16.95 26.94 1.36
N ASN A 437 -16.11 26.70 2.37
CA ASN A 437 -14.69 27.03 2.44
C ASN A 437 -13.78 25.81 2.23
N PHE A 438 -14.32 24.66 1.82
CA PHE A 438 -13.56 23.46 1.49
C PHE A 438 -13.48 23.24 -0.02
N THR A 439 -12.31 22.83 -0.51
CA THR A 439 -12.07 22.47 -1.91
C THR A 439 -11.30 21.16 -1.97
N LEU A 440 -11.74 20.23 -2.84
CA LEU A 440 -11.05 18.97 -3.13
C LEU A 440 -10.44 19.03 -4.54
N LYS A 441 -9.17 18.62 -4.66
CA LYS A 441 -8.48 18.46 -5.95
C LYS A 441 -7.89 17.05 -6.03
N LEU A 442 -8.49 16.21 -6.88
CA LEU A 442 -8.05 14.83 -7.13
C LEU A 442 -7.00 14.77 -8.25
N GLU A 443 -6.41 13.59 -8.44
CA GLU A 443 -5.48 13.27 -9.53
C GLU A 443 -4.33 14.29 -9.68
N THR A 444 -3.88 14.81 -8.52
CA THR A 444 -2.89 15.87 -8.43
C THR A 444 -1.83 15.49 -7.41
N LYS A 445 -0.63 15.11 -7.88
CA LYS A 445 0.50 14.75 -7.03
C LYS A 445 1.23 16.01 -6.55
N VAL A 446 1.47 16.14 -5.26
CA VAL A 446 2.41 17.15 -4.72
C VAL A 446 3.83 16.62 -4.84
N ILE A 447 4.72 17.38 -5.48
CA ILE A 447 6.14 17.04 -5.67
C ILE A 447 6.97 17.50 -4.46
N GLN A 448 6.79 18.76 -4.07
CA GLN A 448 7.52 19.42 -2.97
C GLN A 448 6.68 20.58 -2.41
N VAL A 449 7.05 21.08 -1.23
CA VAL A 449 6.57 22.37 -0.74
C VAL A 449 7.49 23.49 -1.25
N GLU A 450 6.91 24.63 -1.61
CA GLU A 450 7.65 25.82 -2.01
C GLU A 450 7.95 26.68 -0.78
N ARG A 451 9.20 27.09 -0.58
CA ARG A 451 9.61 27.81 0.64
C ARG A 451 10.63 28.91 0.41
N THR A 452 10.62 29.88 1.32
CA THR A 452 11.65 30.91 1.46
C THR A 452 12.16 30.86 2.90
N GLY A 453 13.39 30.37 3.09
CA GLY A 453 13.90 30.05 4.43
C GLY A 453 12.99 29.04 5.14
N SER A 454 12.50 29.41 6.32
CA SER A 454 11.60 28.62 7.18
C SER A 454 10.12 28.70 6.82
N THR A 455 9.73 29.65 5.96
CA THR A 455 8.32 29.91 5.63
C THR A 455 7.92 29.20 4.34
N ILE A 456 6.89 28.37 4.41
CA ILE A 456 6.26 27.74 3.25
C ILE A 456 5.33 28.73 2.57
N THR A 457 5.48 28.90 1.25
CA THR A 457 4.69 29.83 0.43
C THR A 457 3.65 29.12 -0.45
N GLY A 458 3.77 27.80 -0.63
CA GLY A 458 2.83 27.00 -1.39
C GLY A 458 3.30 25.56 -1.60
N VAL A 459 2.71 24.89 -2.58
CA VAL A 459 3.06 23.52 -2.99
C VAL A 459 3.23 23.46 -4.51
N LEU A 460 4.26 22.76 -4.98
CA LEU A 460 4.43 22.40 -6.38
C LEU A 460 3.69 21.09 -6.65
N THR A 461 2.76 21.13 -7.60
CA THR A 461 1.91 20.01 -7.98
C THR A 461 2.16 19.56 -9.41
N GLN A 462 1.84 18.31 -9.69
CA GLN A 462 1.79 17.72 -11.01
C GLN A 462 0.45 16.98 -11.19
N ALA A 463 -0.27 17.30 -12.26
CA ALA A 463 -1.49 16.59 -12.64
C ALA A 463 -1.17 15.32 -13.44
N ALA A 464 -2.19 14.47 -13.67
CA ALA A 464 -2.06 13.22 -14.43
C ALA A 464 -1.53 13.41 -15.87
N ASP A 465 -1.79 14.57 -16.49
CA ASP A 465 -1.26 14.94 -17.82
C ASP A 465 0.20 15.44 -17.80
N GLY A 466 0.85 15.41 -16.63
CA GLY A 466 2.22 15.87 -16.42
C GLY A 466 2.36 17.37 -16.20
N SER A 467 1.29 18.16 -16.36
CA SER A 467 1.32 19.61 -16.16
C SER A 467 1.66 19.98 -14.72
N LYS A 468 2.49 21.02 -14.56
CA LYS A 468 2.97 21.47 -13.25
C LYS A 468 2.38 22.82 -12.85
N GLN A 469 1.99 22.93 -11.59
CA GLN A 469 1.39 24.15 -11.05
C GLN A 469 1.81 24.39 -9.60
N ILE A 470 2.15 25.64 -9.28
CA ILE A 470 2.34 26.11 -7.90
C ILE A 470 0.99 26.61 -7.35
N ILE A 471 0.56 26.08 -6.21
CA ILE A 471 -0.61 26.56 -5.47
C ILE A 471 -0.13 27.22 -4.17
N LYS A 472 -0.43 28.50 -4.00
CA LYS A 472 0.07 29.29 -2.87
C LYS A 472 -0.85 29.23 -1.65
N VAL A 473 -0.27 29.35 -0.47
CA VAL A 473 -1.01 29.67 0.75
C VAL A 473 -1.21 31.17 0.88
N ASN A 474 -2.24 31.59 1.63
CA ASN A 474 -2.41 32.97 2.05
C ASN A 474 -1.27 33.42 2.96
N GLN A 475 -1.12 34.73 3.18
CA GLN A 475 -0.17 35.25 4.17
C GLN A 475 -0.53 34.71 5.56
N GLY A 476 0.42 34.03 6.21
CA GLY A 476 0.19 33.33 7.48
C GLY A 476 -0.58 32.01 7.36
N GLY A 477 -0.82 31.54 6.12
CA GLY A 477 -1.41 30.24 5.85
C GLY A 477 -0.47 29.08 6.17
N LYS A 478 -1.00 27.85 6.13
CA LYS A 478 -0.31 26.64 6.59
C LYS A 478 -0.34 25.56 5.51
N VAL A 479 0.67 24.70 5.51
CA VAL A 479 0.66 23.45 4.74
C VAL A 479 0.68 22.26 5.70
N VAL A 480 -0.21 21.31 5.49
CA VAL A 480 -0.31 20.07 6.29
C VAL A 480 -0.03 18.88 5.39
N LEU A 481 1.07 18.17 5.63
CA LEU A 481 1.40 16.93 4.95
C LEU A 481 0.67 15.77 5.62
N ALA A 482 -0.20 15.10 4.87
CA ALA A 482 -0.97 13.93 5.29
C ALA A 482 -0.88 12.82 4.21
N ALA A 483 0.26 12.74 3.53
CA ALA A 483 0.50 11.85 2.39
C ALA A 483 0.87 10.41 2.81
N GLY A 484 1.01 10.16 4.11
CA GLY A 484 1.29 8.85 4.70
C GLY A 484 2.77 8.63 5.02
N ALA A 485 3.05 7.56 5.78
CA ALA A 485 4.36 7.23 6.34
C ALA A 485 5.50 7.09 5.33
N MET A 486 5.21 6.97 4.03
CA MET A 486 6.23 6.90 2.99
C MET A 486 6.27 8.14 2.10
N SER A 487 5.15 8.82 1.89
CA SER A 487 5.11 9.94 0.95
C SER A 487 5.33 11.31 1.62
N SER A 488 4.92 11.48 2.88
CA SER A 488 5.23 12.71 3.64
C SER A 488 6.75 12.91 3.81
N PRO A 489 7.55 11.89 4.20
CA PRO A 489 9.01 11.96 4.19
C PRO A 489 9.60 12.36 2.83
N ARG A 490 9.08 11.80 1.73
CA ARG A 490 9.51 12.16 0.37
C ARG A 490 9.30 13.64 0.07
N ILE A 491 8.13 14.19 0.43
CA ILE A 491 7.86 15.62 0.22
C ILE A 491 8.82 16.47 1.06
N LEU A 492 9.15 16.05 2.29
CA LEU A 492 10.15 16.72 3.12
C LEU A 492 11.55 16.71 2.47
N TRP A 493 12.04 15.54 2.03
CA TRP A 493 13.33 15.42 1.35
C TRP A 493 13.37 16.25 0.06
N ASN A 494 12.32 16.19 -0.77
CA ASN A 494 12.20 17.00 -1.98
C ASN A 494 12.20 18.51 -1.70
N SER A 495 11.93 18.92 -0.45
CA SER A 495 11.88 20.31 -0.02
C SER A 495 13.15 20.74 0.74
N GLY A 496 14.21 19.93 0.72
CA GLY A 496 15.47 20.21 1.43
C GLY A 496 15.33 20.10 2.94
N ILE A 497 14.50 19.18 3.43
CA ILE A 497 14.29 18.88 4.85
C ILE A 497 14.61 17.41 5.08
N GLY A 498 15.71 17.13 5.78
CA GLY A 498 16.23 15.77 5.98
C GLY A 498 17.75 15.76 6.15
N LYS A 499 18.32 14.59 6.44
CA LYS A 499 19.77 14.39 6.51
C LYS A 499 20.42 14.56 5.14
N SER A 500 21.67 15.00 5.13
CA SER A 500 22.39 15.40 3.91
C SER A 500 22.57 14.28 2.88
N ASP A 501 22.64 13.03 3.32
CA ASP A 501 22.73 11.85 2.46
C ASP A 501 21.46 11.64 1.63
N ALA A 502 20.28 11.69 2.25
CA ALA A 502 19.01 11.64 1.52
C ALA A 502 18.85 12.83 0.57
N LEU A 503 19.21 14.05 1.01
CA LEU A 503 19.14 15.25 0.18
C LEU A 503 20.12 15.22 -1.01
N ALA A 504 21.30 14.61 -0.84
CA ALA A 504 22.23 14.39 -1.94
C ALA A 504 21.65 13.46 -3.01
N ILE A 505 20.91 12.41 -2.62
CA ILE A 505 20.22 11.51 -3.54
C ILE A 505 19.11 12.26 -4.29
N VAL A 506 18.32 13.10 -3.60
CA VAL A 506 17.32 13.96 -4.24
C VAL A 506 17.99 14.89 -5.26
N LYS A 507 19.11 15.52 -4.90
CA LYS A 507 19.86 16.41 -5.78
C LYS A 507 20.34 15.69 -7.05
N GLN A 508 20.79 14.44 -6.92
CA GLN A 508 21.18 13.60 -8.06
C GLN A 508 19.98 13.34 -9.01
N GLY A 509 18.78 13.18 -8.45
CA GLY A 509 17.53 12.91 -9.17
C GLY A 509 16.73 14.13 -9.62
N ALA A 510 17.16 15.35 -9.29
CA ALA A 510 16.34 16.55 -9.41
C ALA A 510 15.85 16.81 -10.84
N ALA A 511 16.72 16.58 -11.83
CA ALA A 511 16.40 16.80 -13.24
C ALA A 511 15.27 15.88 -13.76
N SER A 512 15.25 14.60 -13.36
CA SER A 512 14.25 13.63 -13.81
C SER A 512 12.95 13.70 -13.01
N THR A 513 13.05 13.97 -11.72
CA THR A 513 11.89 14.06 -10.82
C THR A 513 11.17 15.40 -10.89
N GLY A 514 11.84 16.43 -11.42
CA GLY A 514 11.31 17.79 -11.47
C GLY A 514 11.32 18.51 -10.12
N VAL A 515 12.10 18.01 -9.16
CA VAL A 515 12.35 18.63 -7.87
C VAL A 515 13.33 19.79 -8.04
N THR A 516 13.10 20.87 -7.31
CA THR A 516 14.02 22.00 -7.20
C THR A 516 14.36 22.20 -5.73
N LEU A 517 15.51 21.68 -5.31
CA LEU A 517 15.99 21.86 -3.94
C LEU A 517 16.39 23.32 -3.70
N PRO A 518 16.16 23.85 -2.49
CA PRO A 518 16.72 25.11 -2.06
C PRO A 518 18.24 25.02 -1.94
N ALA A 519 18.91 26.17 -1.81
CA ALA A 519 20.35 26.23 -1.58
C ALA A 519 20.73 25.38 -0.37
N GLU A 520 21.91 24.74 -0.40
CA GLU A 520 22.35 23.84 0.68
C GLU A 520 22.42 24.54 2.04
N ALA A 521 22.73 25.84 2.05
CA ALA A 521 22.73 26.66 3.26
C ALA A 521 21.34 26.83 3.91
N ASP A 522 20.26 26.59 3.15
CA ASP A 522 18.87 26.65 3.62
C ASP A 522 18.30 25.25 3.94
N TRP A 523 19.10 24.18 3.82
CA TRP A 523 18.65 22.83 4.19
C TRP A 523 18.38 22.75 5.69
N ILE A 524 17.32 22.03 6.05
CA ILE A 524 16.94 21.80 7.44
C ILE A 524 17.31 20.36 7.79
N ASP A 525 18.33 20.20 8.63
CA ASP A 525 18.83 18.90 9.04
C ASP A 525 17.89 18.25 10.07
N LEU A 526 17.09 17.27 9.63
CA LEU A 526 16.15 16.51 10.46
C LEU A 526 16.25 15.01 10.17
N PRO A 527 15.99 14.14 11.16
CA PRO A 527 16.07 12.68 11.03
C PRO A 527 14.84 12.08 10.31
N VAL A 528 14.41 12.69 9.21
CA VAL A 528 13.32 12.19 8.36
C VAL A 528 13.70 10.81 7.84
N GLY A 529 12.89 9.80 8.15
CA GLY A 529 13.05 8.41 7.76
C GLY A 529 13.65 7.48 8.82
N HIS A 530 14.30 8.00 9.86
CA HIS A 530 15.17 7.21 10.75
C HIS A 530 14.48 6.46 11.91
N HIS A 531 13.18 6.70 12.15
CA HIS A 531 12.40 6.00 13.19
C HIS A 531 11.28 5.16 12.55
N LEU A 532 11.55 4.53 11.40
CA LEU A 532 10.54 3.74 10.71
C LEU A 532 10.21 2.49 11.51
N GLN A 533 8.93 2.23 11.74
CA GLN A 533 8.45 0.99 12.35
C GLN A 533 7.31 0.37 11.52
N ASP A 534 7.14 -0.94 11.63
CA ASP A 534 6.02 -1.69 11.05
C ASP A 534 5.80 -2.96 11.88
N HIS A 535 4.58 -3.50 11.87
CA HIS A 535 4.33 -4.79 12.49
C HIS A 535 5.07 -5.89 11.73
N ALA A 536 5.95 -6.63 12.41
CA ALA A 536 6.52 -7.85 11.84
C ALA A 536 5.42 -8.92 11.76
N GLN A 537 4.98 -9.27 10.55
CA GLN A 537 3.93 -10.25 10.35
C GLN A 537 4.52 -11.61 9.98
N VAL A 538 4.11 -12.68 10.68
CA VAL A 538 4.40 -14.07 10.30
C VAL A 538 3.09 -14.76 9.94
N MET A 539 3.02 -15.34 8.74
CA MET A 539 1.82 -16.03 8.27
C MET A 539 1.90 -17.54 8.56
N LEU A 540 0.98 -18.03 9.41
CA LEU A 540 0.84 -19.43 9.75
C LEU A 540 -0.35 -20.04 9.02
N GLN A 541 -0.17 -21.20 8.39
CA GLN A 541 -1.24 -21.90 7.68
C GLN A 541 -1.43 -23.30 8.24
N PHE A 542 -2.69 -23.68 8.46
CA PHE A 542 -3.06 -24.94 9.08
C PHE A 542 -4.10 -25.67 8.22
N ASN A 543 -3.86 -26.94 7.94
CA ASN A 543 -4.88 -27.83 7.42
C ASN A 543 -5.93 -28.06 8.51
N SER A 544 -7.19 -27.85 8.18
CA SER A 544 -8.31 -28.24 9.04
C SER A 544 -8.69 -29.70 8.77
N GLN A 545 -8.92 -30.45 9.83
CA GLN A 545 -9.53 -31.78 9.74
C GLN A 545 -11.02 -31.72 9.36
N THR A 546 -11.66 -30.55 9.50
CA THR A 546 -13.00 -30.31 9.00
C THR A 546 -12.91 -29.74 7.59
N ASN A 547 -13.37 -30.50 6.59
CA ASN A 547 -13.40 -30.03 5.22
C ASN A 547 -14.36 -28.84 5.07
N PHE A 548 -13.89 -27.79 4.39
CA PHE A 548 -14.70 -26.63 4.01
C PHE A 548 -14.24 -26.06 2.68
N THR A 549 -15.15 -25.35 2.02
CA THR A 549 -14.87 -24.58 0.80
C THR A 549 -14.71 -23.12 1.16
N ALA A 550 -13.63 -22.49 0.71
CA ALA A 550 -13.38 -21.08 0.93
C ALA A 550 -14.43 -20.23 0.20
N TYR A 551 -14.80 -19.12 0.82
CA TYR A 551 -15.75 -18.19 0.25
C TYR A 551 -15.15 -17.46 -0.97
N GLY A 552 -15.94 -17.37 -2.05
CA GLY A 552 -15.50 -16.82 -3.33
C GLY A 552 -15.47 -15.29 -3.38
N PHE A 553 -14.67 -14.64 -2.51
CA PHE A 553 -14.66 -13.18 -2.35
C PHE A 553 -14.51 -12.41 -3.67
N ASN A 554 -13.55 -12.78 -4.53
CA ASN A 554 -13.28 -12.05 -5.79
C ASN A 554 -14.47 -12.07 -6.76
N ALA A 555 -15.29 -13.13 -6.75
CA ALA A 555 -16.44 -13.24 -7.63
C ALA A 555 -17.50 -12.17 -7.33
N ILE A 556 -17.53 -11.63 -6.11
CA ILE A 556 -18.47 -10.59 -5.69
C ILE A 556 -18.31 -9.33 -6.56
N ALA A 557 -17.11 -9.01 -7.04
CA ALA A 557 -16.89 -7.81 -7.85
C ALA A 557 -17.55 -7.87 -9.25
N SER A 558 -17.88 -9.07 -9.75
CA SER A 558 -18.39 -9.25 -11.11
C SER A 558 -19.69 -10.06 -11.18
N SER A 559 -19.75 -11.19 -10.49
CA SER A 559 -20.88 -12.14 -10.52
C SER A 559 -21.06 -12.77 -9.13
N PRO A 560 -21.63 -12.03 -8.16
CA PRO A 560 -21.90 -12.54 -6.82
C PRO A 560 -22.91 -13.69 -6.85
N VAL A 561 -22.86 -14.56 -5.85
CA VAL A 561 -23.85 -15.63 -5.66
C VAL A 561 -25.23 -15.01 -5.41
N THR A 562 -26.25 -15.45 -6.15
CA THR A 562 -27.59 -14.84 -6.15
C THR A 562 -28.25 -14.79 -4.76
N SER A 563 -28.11 -15.85 -3.96
CA SER A 563 -28.66 -15.88 -2.58
C SER A 563 -27.98 -14.88 -1.66
N ASP A 564 -26.66 -14.73 -1.79
CA ASP A 564 -25.88 -13.82 -0.95
C ASP A 564 -26.16 -12.37 -1.34
N LEU A 565 -26.31 -12.10 -2.64
CA LEU A 565 -26.73 -10.79 -3.14
C LEU A 565 -28.15 -10.43 -2.69
N ALA A 566 -29.07 -11.41 -2.60
CA ALA A 566 -30.41 -11.17 -2.09
C ALA A 566 -30.39 -10.75 -0.61
N LEU A 567 -29.61 -11.47 0.22
CA LEU A 567 -29.39 -11.07 1.63
C LEU A 567 -28.74 -9.70 1.74
N TYR A 568 -27.75 -9.41 0.89
CA TYR A 568 -27.06 -8.12 0.91
C TYR A 568 -28.00 -6.94 0.62
N LYS A 569 -28.96 -7.12 -0.29
CA LYS A 569 -30.01 -6.12 -0.57
C LYS A 569 -30.94 -5.89 0.63
N GLU A 570 -31.01 -6.83 1.56
CA GLU A 570 -31.73 -6.73 2.83
C GLU A 570 -30.83 -6.25 3.99
N GLY A 571 -29.57 -5.91 3.71
CA GLY A 571 -28.59 -5.47 4.72
C GLY A 571 -27.91 -6.61 5.50
N SER A 572 -27.99 -7.84 4.99
CA SER A 572 -27.47 -9.02 5.69
C SER A 572 -26.61 -9.92 4.79
N GLY A 573 -26.06 -11.00 5.34
CA GLY A 573 -25.34 -12.01 4.58
C GLY A 573 -23.82 -11.82 4.54
N PRO A 574 -23.11 -12.76 3.89
CA PRO A 574 -21.65 -12.81 3.88
C PRO A 574 -20.98 -11.63 3.15
N ILE A 575 -21.71 -10.91 2.30
CA ILE A 575 -21.18 -9.73 1.57
C ILE A 575 -20.95 -8.55 2.54
N THR A 576 -21.67 -8.49 3.67
CA THR A 576 -21.55 -7.38 4.63
C THR A 576 -20.32 -7.51 5.55
N GLN A 577 -19.59 -8.63 5.53
CA GLN A 577 -18.44 -8.90 6.42
C GLN A 577 -17.14 -9.06 5.64
N ALA A 578 -16.00 -8.60 6.21
CA ALA A 578 -14.68 -8.84 5.62
C ALA A 578 -14.23 -10.31 5.78
N ALA A 579 -13.03 -10.67 5.31
CA ALA A 579 -12.59 -12.07 5.27
C ALA A 579 -12.10 -12.66 6.61
N GLN A 580 -11.73 -11.81 7.58
CA GLN A 580 -11.27 -12.24 8.90
C GLN A 580 -12.41 -12.92 9.67
N ARG A 581 -12.08 -13.85 10.56
CA ARG A 581 -13.06 -14.58 11.37
C ARG A 581 -12.76 -14.51 12.86
N MET A 582 -11.53 -14.14 13.23
CA MET A 582 -11.13 -13.95 14.62
C MET A 582 -10.01 -12.91 14.72
N HIS A 583 -10.05 -12.09 15.77
CA HIS A 583 -8.89 -11.37 16.29
C HIS A 583 -8.50 -11.95 17.65
N LEU A 584 -7.22 -11.89 17.98
CA LEU A 584 -6.71 -12.36 19.27
C LEU A 584 -5.46 -11.59 19.65
N TRP A 585 -5.22 -11.48 20.96
CA TRP A 585 -4.08 -10.76 21.51
C TRP A 585 -3.50 -11.46 22.73
N THR A 586 -2.19 -11.34 22.85
CA THR A 586 -1.44 -11.65 24.07
C THR A 586 -0.28 -10.68 24.19
N SER A 587 0.41 -10.70 25.33
CA SER A 587 1.68 -10.02 25.53
C SER A 587 2.73 -10.97 26.10
N ALA A 588 3.98 -10.57 25.99
CA ALA A 588 5.14 -11.24 26.56
C ALA A 588 6.05 -10.21 27.24
N GLU A 589 6.48 -10.50 28.46
CA GLU A 589 7.49 -9.72 29.16
C GLU A 589 8.88 -10.15 28.70
N GLY A 590 9.66 -9.20 28.17
CA GLY A 590 11.06 -9.43 27.80
C GLY A 590 12.00 -9.35 28.99
N ALA A 591 13.18 -9.95 28.86
CA ALA A 591 14.24 -9.83 29.86
C ALA A 591 14.77 -8.38 30.01
N ASP A 592 14.48 -7.52 29.03
CA ASP A 592 14.74 -6.09 29.04
C ASP A 592 13.70 -5.27 29.83
N GLY A 593 12.71 -5.92 30.45
CA GLY A 593 11.66 -5.28 31.22
C GLY A 593 10.60 -4.58 30.36
N ARG A 594 10.55 -4.88 29.05
CA ARG A 594 9.51 -4.36 28.15
C ARG A 594 8.45 -5.41 27.87
N THR A 595 7.20 -5.00 27.99
CA THR A 595 6.04 -5.75 27.51
C THR A 595 5.92 -5.63 25.99
N ARG A 596 5.93 -6.77 25.29
CA ARG A 596 5.73 -6.87 23.84
C ARG A 596 4.33 -7.43 23.56
N TYR A 597 3.55 -6.73 22.75
CA TYR A 597 2.21 -7.17 22.38
C TYR A 597 2.23 -7.94 21.06
N LEU A 598 1.43 -9.00 21.02
CA LEU A 598 1.28 -9.90 19.90
C LEU A 598 -0.19 -9.94 19.49
N GLN A 599 -0.46 -9.76 18.20
CA GLN A 599 -1.80 -9.90 17.62
C GLN A 599 -1.86 -11.13 16.72
N GLY A 600 -3.00 -11.81 16.68
CA GLY A 600 -3.37 -12.75 15.63
C GLY A 600 -4.63 -12.32 14.90
N THR A 601 -4.68 -12.53 13.59
CA THR A 601 -5.93 -12.46 12.81
C THR A 601 -6.10 -13.74 12.01
N ALA A 602 -7.25 -14.40 12.13
CA ALA A 602 -7.52 -15.65 11.42
C ALA A 602 -8.51 -15.47 10.27
N SER A 603 -8.33 -16.21 9.18
CA SER A 603 -9.26 -16.30 8.05
C SER A 603 -9.19 -17.66 7.36
N ALA A 604 -10.16 -17.93 6.48
CA ALA A 604 -10.26 -19.16 5.69
C ALA A 604 -10.51 -18.83 4.21
N MET A 605 -9.46 -18.34 3.55
CA MET A 605 -9.53 -17.91 2.13
C MET A 605 -9.11 -19.00 1.13
N GLN A 606 -8.72 -20.18 1.62
CA GLN A 606 -8.36 -21.33 0.80
C GLN A 606 -9.05 -22.59 1.34
N ASN A 607 -9.50 -23.48 0.44
CA ASN A 607 -10.21 -24.70 0.81
C ASN A 607 -9.42 -25.52 1.82
N GLY A 608 -10.06 -25.88 2.94
CA GLY A 608 -9.44 -26.69 4.00
C GLY A 608 -8.29 -26.03 4.77
N ILE A 609 -7.93 -24.77 4.48
CA ILE A 609 -6.78 -24.09 5.10
C ILE A 609 -7.25 -22.87 5.92
N ILE A 610 -6.95 -22.92 7.22
CA ILE A 610 -7.09 -21.77 8.11
C ILE A 610 -5.73 -21.06 8.16
N THR A 611 -5.74 -19.76 7.87
CA THR A 611 -4.56 -18.90 7.97
C THR A 611 -4.66 -18.04 9.21
N VAL A 612 -3.63 -18.04 10.05
CA VAL A 612 -3.45 -17.11 11.17
C VAL A 612 -2.26 -16.22 10.85
N ARG A 613 -2.52 -14.92 10.66
CA ARG A 613 -1.48 -13.91 10.57
C ARG A 613 -1.14 -13.46 11.98
N THR A 614 0.09 -13.70 12.41
CA THR A 614 0.59 -13.23 13.70
C THR A 614 1.43 -11.97 13.50
N PHE A 615 1.39 -11.05 14.46
CA PHE A 615 2.07 -9.77 14.40
C PHE A 615 2.79 -9.52 15.72
N LEU A 616 4.05 -9.08 15.66
CA LEU A 616 4.66 -8.34 16.77
C LEU A 616 4.28 -6.87 16.60
N THR A 617 3.71 -6.28 17.65
CA THR A 617 3.01 -4.99 17.58
C THR A 617 3.65 -3.96 18.52
N HIS A 618 2.90 -3.42 19.48
CA HIS A 618 3.35 -2.47 20.48
C HIS A 618 4.48 -3.05 21.36
N GLY A 619 5.38 -2.18 21.81
CA GLY A 619 6.47 -2.53 22.74
C GLY A 619 7.76 -3.03 22.08
N THR A 620 7.79 -3.16 20.75
CA THR A 620 9.02 -3.44 20.00
C THR A 620 10.03 -2.29 20.14
N SER A 621 11.32 -2.64 20.13
CA SER A 621 12.42 -1.68 20.00
C SER A 621 13.10 -1.71 18.64
N THR A 622 12.66 -2.58 17.74
CA THR A 622 13.20 -2.66 16.40
C THR A 622 12.79 -1.41 15.61
N LEU A 623 13.80 -0.74 15.04
CA LEU A 623 13.64 0.39 14.14
C LEU A 623 14.23 0.05 12.78
N GLY A 624 13.67 0.65 11.75
CA GLY A 624 14.16 0.61 10.38
C GLY A 624 14.41 2.03 9.89
N GLU A 625 14.74 2.13 8.62
CA GLU A 625 15.06 3.40 7.99
C GLU A 625 14.42 3.46 6.61
N LEU A 626 13.62 4.49 6.40
CA LEU A 626 13.10 4.86 5.09
C LEU A 626 14.11 5.78 4.40
N GLY A 627 14.47 5.46 3.17
CA GLY A 627 15.27 6.30 2.30
C GLY A 627 14.52 6.72 1.03
N ILE A 628 15.25 7.34 0.12
CA ILE A 628 14.78 7.73 -1.21
C ILE A 628 15.82 7.34 -2.26
N SER A 629 15.38 6.97 -3.46
CA SER A 629 16.24 6.74 -4.63
C SER A 629 16.33 8.01 -5.49
N ALA A 630 17.29 8.03 -6.43
CA ALA A 630 17.42 9.14 -7.39
C ALA A 630 16.23 9.24 -8.37
N SER A 631 15.40 8.20 -8.49
CA SER A 631 14.14 8.24 -9.24
C SER A 631 12.98 8.85 -8.43
N GLY A 632 13.22 9.21 -7.16
CA GLY A 632 12.21 9.75 -6.26
C GLY A 632 11.30 8.70 -5.61
N ASN A 633 11.63 7.40 -5.76
CA ASN A 633 10.94 6.33 -5.06
C ASN A 633 11.43 6.28 -3.61
N THR A 634 10.53 6.09 -2.65
CA THR A 634 11.00 5.75 -1.29
C THR A 634 11.43 4.29 -1.25
N VAL A 635 12.46 4.00 -0.47
CA VAL A 635 13.06 2.67 -0.33
C VAL A 635 13.25 2.31 1.14
N LEU A 636 13.35 1.02 1.47
CA LEU A 636 13.70 0.58 2.81
C LEU A 636 15.22 0.41 2.88
N ASN A 637 15.91 1.38 3.49
CA ASN A 637 17.35 1.26 3.79
C ASN A 637 17.57 0.17 4.84
N THR A 638 16.71 0.14 5.86
CA THR A 638 16.69 -0.91 6.89
C THR A 638 15.26 -1.37 7.15
N LYS A 639 15.03 -2.68 7.15
CA LYS A 639 13.71 -3.30 7.43
C LYS A 639 13.49 -3.44 8.95
N PRO A 640 12.38 -2.95 9.51
CA PRO A 640 12.19 -2.85 10.96
C PRO A 640 11.64 -4.13 11.61
N TRP A 641 12.11 -5.32 11.25
CA TRP A 641 11.51 -6.57 11.73
C TRP A 641 12.49 -7.50 12.44
N LEU A 642 12.20 -7.77 13.72
CA LEU A 642 12.86 -8.78 14.55
C LEU A 642 14.40 -8.69 14.54
N ILE A 643 14.93 -7.46 14.56
CA ILE A 643 16.36 -7.18 14.71
C ILE A 643 16.77 -7.40 16.17
N ASP A 644 15.96 -6.88 17.10
CA ASP A 644 16.15 -7.08 18.54
C ASP A 644 15.91 -8.55 18.93
N THR A 645 16.74 -9.05 19.85
CA THR A 645 16.71 -10.46 20.25
C THR A 645 15.48 -10.82 21.06
N GLU A 646 15.00 -9.91 21.90
CA GLU A 646 13.80 -10.11 22.72
C GLU A 646 12.52 -9.98 21.85
N ASP A 647 12.52 -9.09 20.85
CA ASP A 647 11.47 -9.03 19.82
C ASP A 647 11.36 -10.37 19.06
N ARG A 648 12.50 -10.89 18.59
CA ARG A 648 12.57 -12.19 17.91
C ARG A 648 12.09 -13.32 18.81
N LYS A 649 12.50 -13.31 20.08
CA LYS A 649 12.09 -14.32 21.06
C LYS A 649 10.57 -14.30 21.25
N ALA A 650 9.96 -13.13 21.47
CA ALA A 650 8.52 -13.01 21.66
C ALA A 650 7.72 -13.54 20.45
N MET A 651 8.15 -13.22 19.23
CA MET A 651 7.52 -13.79 18.03
C MET A 651 7.75 -15.29 17.91
N SER A 652 8.97 -15.79 18.18
CA SER A 652 9.30 -17.21 18.14
C SER A 652 8.45 -18.03 19.11
N ASP A 653 8.32 -17.57 20.35
CA ASP A 653 7.48 -18.20 21.38
C ASP A 653 6.00 -18.22 20.95
N PHE A 654 5.53 -17.16 20.30
CA PHE A 654 4.15 -17.11 19.81
C PHE A 654 3.91 -18.05 18.63
N VAL A 655 4.86 -18.16 17.70
CA VAL A 655 4.81 -19.17 16.63
C VAL A 655 4.85 -20.58 17.23
N GLN A 656 5.72 -20.83 18.21
CA GLN A 656 5.79 -22.11 18.91
C GLN A 656 4.47 -22.47 19.59
N TYR A 657 3.83 -21.49 20.25
CA TYR A 657 2.51 -21.68 20.86
C TYR A 657 1.48 -22.20 19.84
N TRP A 658 1.48 -21.65 18.63
CA TRP A 658 0.60 -22.13 17.56
C TRP A 658 0.95 -23.54 17.06
N LEU A 659 2.23 -23.88 16.97
CA LEU A 659 2.64 -25.24 16.63
C LEU A 659 2.20 -26.24 17.72
N ASP A 660 2.32 -25.88 18.99
CA ASP A 660 1.91 -26.71 20.13
C ASP A 660 0.38 -26.88 20.19
N LEU A 661 -0.39 -25.91 19.71
CA LEU A 661 -1.84 -26.09 19.51
C LEU A 661 -2.14 -27.21 18.52
N THR A 662 -1.28 -27.44 17.52
CA THR A 662 -1.50 -28.51 16.52
C THR A 662 -1.18 -29.92 17.02
N SER A 663 -0.31 -30.05 18.03
CA SER A 663 0.17 -31.34 18.53
C SER A 663 -0.69 -31.92 19.67
N GLY A 664 -1.65 -31.16 20.20
CA GLY A 664 -2.58 -31.61 21.23
C GLY A 664 -3.48 -32.75 20.76
N SER A 665 -3.82 -33.69 21.64
CA SER A 665 -4.68 -34.85 21.34
C SER A 665 -6.08 -34.49 20.82
N ASN A 666 -6.56 -33.27 21.10
CA ASN A 666 -7.85 -32.74 20.65
C ASN A 666 -7.71 -31.75 19.47
N SER A 667 -6.51 -31.61 18.89
CA SER A 667 -6.29 -30.68 17.79
C SER A 667 -7.02 -31.13 16.53
N THR A 668 -7.83 -30.24 15.98
CA THR A 668 -8.44 -30.38 14.65
C THR A 668 -7.60 -29.72 13.56
N LEU A 669 -6.38 -29.30 13.88
CA LEU A 669 -5.46 -28.57 12.99
C LEU A 669 -4.13 -29.30 12.87
N SER A 670 -3.53 -29.27 11.67
CA SER A 670 -2.13 -29.61 11.47
C SER A 670 -1.42 -28.51 10.68
N TYR A 671 -0.20 -28.18 11.05
CA TYR A 671 0.58 -27.17 10.32
C TYR A 671 0.92 -27.69 8.91
N VAL A 672 0.83 -26.81 7.89
CA VAL A 672 0.97 -27.21 6.48
C VAL A 672 2.37 -27.70 6.11
N THR A 673 3.39 -27.35 6.90
CA THR A 673 4.78 -27.79 6.71
C THR A 673 5.22 -28.65 7.91
N PRO A 674 5.01 -29.97 7.87
CA PRO A 674 5.35 -30.85 8.99
C PRO A 674 6.81 -30.70 9.44
N GLY A 675 7.03 -30.59 10.75
CA GLY A 675 8.37 -30.52 11.34
C GLY A 675 9.08 -29.17 11.25
N ALA A 676 8.45 -28.13 10.68
CA ALA A 676 9.03 -26.79 10.65
C ALA A 676 9.21 -26.22 12.07
N THR A 677 10.37 -25.63 12.34
CA THR A 677 10.65 -24.91 13.59
C THR A 677 10.18 -23.45 13.50
N PRO A 678 10.02 -22.74 14.63
CA PRO A 678 9.72 -21.31 14.61
C PRO A 678 10.69 -20.48 13.76
N GLU A 679 11.99 -20.79 13.79
CA GLU A 679 13.00 -20.07 13.00
C GLU A 679 12.86 -20.36 11.50
N ASP A 680 12.54 -21.60 11.11
CA ASP A 680 12.24 -21.93 9.70
C ASP A 680 11.04 -21.10 9.19
N ILE A 681 10.03 -20.95 10.04
CA ILE A 681 8.81 -20.21 9.71
C ILE A 681 9.09 -18.70 9.65
N ILE A 682 9.75 -18.13 10.65
CA ILE A 682 10.06 -16.70 10.69
C ILE A 682 10.93 -16.32 9.48
N SER A 683 11.98 -17.10 9.19
CA SER A 683 12.90 -16.80 8.09
C SER A 683 12.26 -16.89 6.70
N THR A 684 11.20 -17.69 6.52
CA THR A 684 10.57 -17.94 5.21
C THR A 684 9.20 -17.30 5.03
N LYS A 685 8.49 -16.94 6.11
CA LYS A 685 7.10 -16.45 6.09
C LYS A 685 6.94 -15.05 6.67
N MET A 686 8.00 -14.43 7.19
CA MET A 686 7.94 -13.05 7.68
C MET A 686 7.81 -12.05 6.54
N ILE A 687 6.81 -11.18 6.64
CA ILE A 687 6.56 -10.09 5.70
C ILE A 687 6.14 -8.83 6.47
N SER A 688 6.00 -7.71 5.74
CA SER A 688 5.43 -6.48 6.29
C SER A 688 4.00 -6.69 6.80
N GLY A 689 3.65 -5.97 7.87
CA GLY A 689 2.27 -5.79 8.29
C GLY A 689 1.52 -4.72 7.49
N ASP A 690 2.23 -3.98 6.62
CA ASP A 690 1.77 -2.77 5.92
C ASP A 690 1.19 -1.70 6.88
N HIS A 691 1.75 -1.62 8.09
CA HIS A 691 1.38 -0.71 9.18
C HIS A 691 2.51 0.28 9.50
N TRP A 692 3.08 0.86 8.46
CA TRP A 692 4.24 1.75 8.55
C TRP A 692 3.95 3.02 9.36
N VAL A 693 4.83 3.34 10.31
CA VAL A 693 4.76 4.53 11.17
C VAL A 693 6.15 5.15 11.42
N GLY A 694 6.20 6.36 11.99
CA GLY A 694 7.39 6.91 12.66
C GLY A 694 8.45 7.59 11.78
N SER A 695 8.30 7.56 10.46
CA SER A 695 9.25 8.17 9.52
C SER A 695 9.38 9.70 9.61
N ALA A 696 8.47 10.39 10.30
CA ALA A 696 8.56 11.81 10.65
C ALA A 696 8.18 12.01 12.12
N LYS A 697 8.77 11.18 12.99
CA LYS A 697 8.46 11.06 14.43
C LYS A 697 8.21 12.40 15.13
N MET A 698 7.14 12.43 15.91
CA MET A 698 6.82 13.51 16.84
C MET A 698 7.62 13.39 18.14
N GLY A 699 8.11 14.51 18.66
CA GLY A 699 8.80 14.55 19.95
C GLY A 699 9.20 15.95 20.39
N THR A 700 9.65 16.05 21.64
CA THR A 700 10.15 17.31 22.24
C THR A 700 11.64 17.54 21.98
N ASP A 701 12.33 16.53 21.46
CA ASP A 701 13.75 16.50 21.17
C ASP A 701 14.03 16.87 19.71
N ASP A 702 14.04 18.19 19.45
CA ASP A 702 14.29 18.79 18.13
C ASP A 702 15.46 18.11 17.39
N GLY A 703 15.15 17.47 16.26
CA GLY A 703 16.08 16.69 15.45
C GLY A 703 17.23 17.47 14.82
N ARG A 704 17.18 18.81 14.87
CA ARG A 704 18.31 19.68 14.46
C ARG A 704 19.40 19.74 15.52
N SER A 705 19.10 19.32 16.75
CA SER A 705 20.05 19.23 17.85
C SER A 705 20.73 17.85 17.84
N GLY A 706 22.00 17.78 18.26
CA GLY A 706 22.91 16.64 17.98
C GLY A 706 22.32 15.22 18.07
N ASN A 707 21.54 14.91 19.11
CA ASN A 707 20.91 13.58 19.31
C ASN A 707 19.37 13.63 19.28
N GLY A 708 18.77 14.71 18.77
CA GLY A 708 17.33 14.82 18.65
C GLY A 708 16.78 13.83 17.62
N THR A 709 15.64 13.22 17.93
CA THR A 709 14.98 12.22 17.08
C THR A 709 13.68 12.73 16.46
N ALA A 710 13.19 13.90 16.88
CA ALA A 710 11.91 14.43 16.44
C ALA A 710 12.03 15.24 15.14
N VAL A 711 11.16 14.93 14.18
CA VAL A 711 10.96 15.71 12.96
C VAL A 711 9.89 16.79 13.18
N VAL A 712 8.86 16.48 13.96
CA VAL A 712 7.79 17.42 14.31
C VAL A 712 7.68 17.63 15.82
N ASP A 713 7.25 18.82 16.21
CA ASP A 713 6.94 19.17 17.60
C ASP A 713 5.55 18.66 18.03
N LEU A 714 5.13 19.03 19.26
CA LEU A 714 3.86 18.58 19.83
C LEU A 714 2.62 19.27 19.26
N ASP A 715 2.78 20.28 18.41
CA ASP A 715 1.72 20.85 17.58
C ASP A 715 1.78 20.28 16.15
N THR A 716 2.56 19.21 15.97
CA THR A 716 2.84 18.52 14.71
C THR A 716 3.51 19.40 13.66
N LYS A 717 4.16 20.50 14.08
CA LYS A 717 4.88 21.42 13.21
C LYS A 717 6.29 20.90 12.96
N VAL A 718 6.74 20.95 11.71
CA VAL A 718 8.10 20.55 11.33
C VAL A 718 9.11 21.51 11.95
N TYR A 719 10.08 20.98 12.69
CA TYR A 719 11.14 21.78 13.28
C TYR A 719 11.90 22.56 12.19
N GLY A 720 12.28 23.81 12.50
CA GLY A 720 12.92 24.71 11.52
C GLY A 720 11.97 25.35 10.50
N THR A 721 10.66 25.10 10.59
CA THR A 721 9.65 25.77 9.77
C THR A 721 8.66 26.60 10.59
N ASP A 722 8.00 27.55 9.94
CA ASP A 722 7.03 28.44 10.58
C ASP A 722 5.58 27.93 10.48
N ASN A 723 5.26 27.22 9.39
CA ASN A 723 3.89 26.92 8.98
C ASN A 723 3.75 25.59 8.22
N LEU A 724 4.72 24.67 8.34
CA LEU A 724 4.62 23.31 7.81
C LEU A 724 4.28 22.32 8.93
N PHE A 725 3.30 21.48 8.69
CA PHE A 725 2.83 20.45 9.63
C PHE A 725 2.81 19.08 8.98
N VAL A 726 2.89 18.02 9.77
CA VAL A 726 2.69 16.64 9.31
C VAL A 726 1.62 15.97 10.16
N VAL A 727 0.59 15.38 9.54
CA VAL A 727 -0.50 14.67 10.21
C VAL A 727 -0.83 13.41 9.43
N ASP A 728 -0.11 12.33 9.74
CA ASP A 728 -0.40 10.97 9.30
C ASP A 728 0.41 9.98 10.13
N ALA A 729 0.43 8.70 9.73
CA ALA A 729 1.18 7.64 10.38
C ALA A 729 2.68 7.93 10.61
N SER A 730 3.30 8.79 9.80
CA SER A 730 4.72 9.15 9.93
C SER A 730 5.05 9.79 11.29
N ILE A 731 4.13 10.49 11.95
CA ILE A 731 4.43 11.19 13.20
C ILE A 731 4.37 10.31 14.44
N HIS A 732 3.80 9.11 14.32
CA HIS A 732 3.57 8.21 15.45
C HIS A 732 4.92 7.77 16.05
N PRO A 733 5.14 7.99 17.37
CA PRO A 733 6.40 7.63 18.02
C PRO A 733 6.52 6.15 18.35
N ASP A 734 5.43 5.39 18.29
CA ASP A 734 5.39 3.96 18.56
C ASP A 734 4.29 3.26 17.76
N LEU A 735 4.43 1.94 17.62
CA LEU A 735 3.40 1.08 17.05
C LEU A 735 2.25 0.85 18.04
N PRO A 736 1.00 0.81 17.56
CA PRO A 736 -0.15 0.38 18.36
C PRO A 736 -0.19 -1.13 18.57
N THR A 737 -1.01 -1.59 19.51
CA THR A 737 -1.23 -3.02 19.80
C THR A 737 -1.98 -3.75 18.67
N GLY A 738 -2.62 -3.01 17.77
CA GLY A 738 -3.30 -3.61 16.62
C GLY A 738 -3.24 -2.81 15.33
N ASN A 739 -4.11 -3.10 14.36
CA ASN A 739 -4.07 -2.43 13.06
C ASN A 739 -4.14 -0.89 13.21
N THR A 740 -3.26 -0.16 12.53
CA THR A 740 -2.97 1.26 12.80
C THR A 740 -4.07 2.24 12.44
N GLN A 741 -5.13 1.80 11.76
CA GLN A 741 -6.13 2.69 11.18
C GLN A 741 -6.83 3.59 12.21
N ALA A 742 -7.34 3.02 13.30
CA ALA A 742 -8.09 3.79 14.29
C ALA A 742 -7.20 4.81 15.01
N ILE A 743 -6.03 4.39 15.51
CA ILE A 743 -5.11 5.29 16.20
C ILE A 743 -4.66 6.45 15.31
N ILE A 744 -4.42 6.24 14.00
CA ILE A 744 -4.08 7.32 13.05
C ILE A 744 -5.23 8.33 12.94
N MET A 745 -6.48 7.86 12.92
CA MET A 745 -7.66 8.74 12.83
C MET A 745 -7.88 9.54 14.12
N ILE A 746 -7.64 8.93 15.28
CA ILE A 746 -7.69 9.62 16.59
C ILE A 746 -6.60 10.70 16.66
N THR A 747 -5.38 10.37 16.24
CA THR A 747 -4.26 11.32 16.13
C THR A 747 -4.63 12.50 15.22
N ALA A 748 -5.28 12.24 14.08
CA ALA A 748 -5.70 13.30 13.16
C ALA A 748 -6.78 14.22 13.75
N GLU A 749 -7.77 13.66 14.47
CA GLU A 749 -8.79 14.44 15.20
C GLU A 749 -8.15 15.41 16.21
N HIS A 750 -7.13 14.97 16.95
CA HIS A 750 -6.43 15.80 17.93
C HIS A 750 -5.50 16.82 17.27
N ALA A 751 -4.72 16.39 16.27
CA ALA A 751 -3.79 17.25 15.53
C ALA A 751 -4.51 18.41 14.83
N ALA A 752 -5.68 18.17 14.26
CA ALA A 752 -6.43 19.19 13.54
C ALA A 752 -6.85 20.36 14.46
N GLU A 753 -7.21 20.07 15.72
CA GLU A 753 -7.53 21.11 16.72
C GLU A 753 -6.30 21.98 17.02
N LYS A 754 -5.15 21.35 17.22
CA LYS A 754 -3.87 22.03 17.44
C LYS A 754 -3.49 22.92 16.25
N ILE A 755 -3.56 22.38 15.04
CA ILE A 755 -3.23 23.12 13.81
C ILE A 755 -4.19 24.29 13.60
N ALA A 756 -5.50 24.09 13.80
CA ALA A 756 -6.48 25.17 13.67
C ALA A 756 -6.21 26.31 14.67
N ALA A 757 -5.83 25.98 15.91
CA ALA A 757 -5.50 26.95 16.95
C ALA A 757 -4.14 27.65 16.74
N PHE A 758 -3.19 27.00 16.06
CA PHE A 758 -1.82 27.50 15.88
C PHE A 758 -1.78 28.86 15.17
N LYS A 759 -0.95 29.78 15.66
CA LYS A 759 -0.76 31.11 15.07
C LYS A 759 0.65 31.22 14.48
N VAL A 760 0.73 31.44 13.17
CA VAL A 760 2.00 31.66 12.47
C VAL A 760 2.53 33.06 12.81
N SER A 761 3.73 33.14 13.37
CA SER A 761 4.41 34.39 13.73
C SER A 761 4.64 35.26 12.48
N GLY A 762 4.34 36.57 12.57
CA GLY A 762 4.36 37.50 11.43
C GLY A 762 3.00 37.77 10.78
N SER A 763 1.93 37.08 11.23
CA SER A 763 0.54 37.40 10.91
C SER A 763 0.05 38.59 11.75
N SER A 764 0.42 39.82 11.39
CA SER A 764 -0.26 41.00 11.95
C SER A 764 -1.60 41.18 11.25
N SER A 765 -2.69 40.88 11.97
CA SER A 765 -4.03 41.30 11.57
C SER A 765 -4.16 42.81 11.77
N GLY A 766 -4.14 43.57 10.68
CA GLY A 766 -4.64 44.93 10.65
C GLY A 766 -6.16 44.91 10.79
N GLY A 767 -6.66 44.81 12.02
CA GLY A 767 -8.10 44.86 12.33
C GLY A 767 -8.31 45.41 13.73
N SER A 768 -9.00 46.55 13.85
CA SER A 768 -9.16 47.31 15.08
C SER A 768 -9.71 46.49 16.25
N ASN A 769 -9.15 46.73 17.44
CA ASN A 769 -9.74 46.39 18.73
C ASN A 769 -11.23 46.75 18.78
N SER A 770 -12.11 45.75 18.72
CA SER A 770 -13.37 45.78 19.47
C SER A 770 -13.38 44.58 20.40
N THR A 771 -13.10 44.84 21.67
CA THR A 771 -13.27 43.91 22.76
C THR A 771 -14.74 43.53 22.91
N THR A 772 -15.11 42.37 22.38
CA THR A 772 -16.28 41.61 22.86
C THR A 772 -15.83 40.18 23.12
N THR A 773 -15.69 39.87 24.40
CA THR A 773 -15.45 38.53 24.92
C THR A 773 -16.56 37.59 24.43
N PRO A 774 -16.25 36.48 23.73
CA PRO A 774 -17.27 35.49 23.41
C PRO A 774 -17.67 34.77 24.69
N ALA A 775 -18.96 34.74 25.00
CA ALA A 775 -19.50 33.90 26.06
C ALA A 775 -19.28 32.41 25.70
N PRO A 776 -19.04 31.53 26.69
CA PRO A 776 -18.79 30.11 26.44
C PRO A 776 -19.96 29.47 25.70
N VAL A 777 -19.67 28.87 24.55
CA VAL A 777 -20.66 28.13 23.76
C VAL A 777 -21.04 26.87 24.54
N ASN A 778 -22.25 26.88 25.09
CA ASN A 778 -22.79 25.78 25.86
C ASN A 778 -23.24 24.67 24.88
N CYS A 779 -22.48 23.56 24.80
CA CYS A 779 -22.67 22.42 23.88
C CYS A 779 -24.05 21.74 23.92
N LYS A 780 -24.94 22.06 24.86
CA LYS A 780 -26.28 21.44 24.95
C LYS A 780 -27.27 21.84 23.85
N ARG A 781 -26.98 22.86 23.03
CA ARG A 781 -27.88 23.31 21.94
C ARG A 781 -27.61 22.63 20.60
N SER A 782 -26.39 22.15 20.34
CA SER A 782 -26.05 21.39 19.11
C SER A 782 -26.63 19.97 19.16
N GLU A 783 -26.64 19.32 20.32
CA GLU A 783 -27.27 18.01 20.55
C GLU A 783 -28.75 17.97 20.13
N LYS A 784 -29.52 19.03 20.45
CA LYS A 784 -30.94 19.11 20.06
C LYS A 784 -31.17 19.39 18.56
N ARG A 785 -30.18 19.95 17.86
CA ARG A 785 -30.26 20.21 16.41
C ARG A 785 -29.82 18.99 15.60
N ALA A 786 -28.79 18.29 16.06
CA ALA A 786 -28.36 16.99 15.53
C ALA A 786 -29.44 15.91 15.72
N ALA A 787 -30.06 15.82 16.91
CA ALA A 787 -31.17 14.89 17.15
C ALA A 787 -32.42 15.19 16.27
N ARG A 788 -32.68 16.46 15.95
CA ARG A 788 -33.78 16.87 15.04
C ARG A 788 -33.48 16.60 13.56
N GLN A 789 -32.22 16.60 13.14
CA GLN A 789 -31.81 16.21 11.78
C GLN A 789 -31.75 14.68 11.62
N ALA A 790 -31.29 13.94 12.64
CA ALA A 790 -31.34 12.47 12.67
C ALA A 790 -32.77 11.92 12.61
N MET A 791 -33.75 12.59 13.25
CA MET A 791 -35.18 12.24 13.11
C MET A 791 -35.76 12.55 11.72
N ARG A 792 -35.21 13.51 10.97
CA ARG A 792 -35.66 13.80 9.59
C ARG A 792 -35.17 12.73 8.60
N PHE A 793 -33.97 12.18 8.78
CA PHE A 793 -33.48 11.06 7.97
C PHE A 793 -34.31 9.78 8.16
N ARG A 794 -34.77 9.48 9.38
CA ARG A 794 -35.68 8.33 9.61
C ARG A 794 -37.07 8.48 8.96
N ARG A 795 -37.55 9.71 8.69
CA ARG A 795 -38.86 9.93 8.06
C ARG A 795 -38.87 9.87 6.54
N HIS A 796 -37.74 10.07 5.85
CA HIS A 796 -37.69 9.95 4.40
C HIS A 796 -37.54 8.51 3.90
N VAL A 797 -37.01 7.59 4.70
CA VAL A 797 -36.93 6.15 4.35
C VAL A 797 -38.29 5.45 4.46
N HIS A 798 -39.28 6.03 5.14
CA HIS A 798 -40.63 5.44 5.29
C HIS A 798 -41.68 5.92 4.27
N LEU A 799 -41.32 6.77 3.29
CA LEU A 799 -42.27 7.31 2.31
C LEU A 799 -42.14 6.73 0.89
N HIS A 800 -41.29 5.72 0.69
CA HIS A 800 -41.23 4.95 -0.56
C HIS A 800 -41.51 3.45 -0.35
N LYS A 801 -42.61 3.16 0.35
CA LYS A 801 -43.35 1.91 0.18
C LYS A 801 -44.80 2.26 -0.14
N ASN A 802 -45.07 2.38 -1.44
CA ASN A 802 -46.32 2.04 -2.12
C ASN A 802 -45.97 1.67 -3.56
#